data_AF-A0A8T4MFV4-F1
#
_entry.id   AF-A0A8T4MFV4-F1
#
_cell.length_a   1.000
_cell.length_b   1.000
_cell.length_c   1.000
_cell.angle_alpha   90.00
_cell.angle_beta   90.00
_cell.angle_gamma   90.00
#
_symmetry.space_group_name_H-M   'P 1'
#
loop_
_entity.id
_entity.type
_entity.pdbx_description
1 polymer ?
#
loop_
_entity_poly.entity_id
_entity_poly.type
_entity_poly.pdbx_seq_one_letter_code
_entity_poly.pdbx_strand_id
1 'polypeptide(L)'
;MKETGVNKPDIIKWFSELSKKDVSIAGGKGASLAEMYNAKVPVPPGFVVTAQAYSYFIKETKIDKEIDKVLSNLNIDDTSALNQASKKIRQIIEEASLPEEMKEEIVEAYEILGAGEEKNEGALEILDKSDEPFVAVRSSATTEDLADASFAGQQDTFLNVRGKDELLEKVKECMSSLFTARAIYYRTKKGFDHSKSYLSVVVQKMVDSEKSGVMFSRNPTSDDRSIVIEAVWGLGEGIVSGQIKPDHYVIDKDIDNFNILEEKISIKKIAIVRNEDGKNETVKLREERAKKQVLDTYELKRLAQYARMLEEHYDKPQDIEFAIDKTGIYIVQSRPITTIFKKAESEVHGKVLLSGLGASPGVASGIVKIVHKLSDLEKVQEGDVLVAEMTNPDMVVSMQKASAIITDEGGVTSHAAIVSREMGIPAVVGTGEATKKLKDGETVTVDGNTGKVVEGKGETKLVVVEPIVPTRTKIKVIADLPEGAERAAKSKARFIGLTRLEGIIAIGGKHPLGFVKDKEMDKYTELIYSSLKKMIQHFDGMWVRSSDIRSDEYSHLIGAPQLDEMNPMMGDHGIRFSLKHKDILKAEFAAIKRIADEFPEKKIGLMVPMLIRVEELVETKKVAKEVGLVDNIQIGVMVETPAAVQIIEEICQEGLDFISFGTNDLTQFTLALDRNNEHVQNLYDETHPAVLREIAHVIKVCREYGVETSICGQAGSRPEMAKFLVECGIDSLSVNADAAKKISEVVAEAEKNLIETEAQELEEEEESSEEVEVKPAYGKLQAGESEDIEETILKELEGEDNGNNGNGDYMPSMPKGNEDVPPLNESMPVGSEMFSQRTSPEEERAVEEELVKESEKEIVENWKEKKR
;
A
#
# COMPACT_ATOMS: atom_id res chain seq x y z
N MET A 1 27.30 -51.34 9.54
CA MET A 1 27.81 -49.98 9.25
C MET A 1 26.57 -49.13 9.04
N LYS A 2 26.35 -48.14 9.90
CA LYS A 2 25.13 -47.31 9.91
C LYS A 2 25.24 -46.23 8.83
N GLU A 3 24.36 -46.29 7.85
CA GLU A 3 23.99 -45.17 7.00
C GLU A 3 22.84 -44.41 7.67
N THR A 4 23.15 -43.32 8.37
CA THR A 4 22.24 -42.20 8.64
C THR A 4 23.10 -40.94 8.83
N GLY A 5 23.77 -40.51 7.77
CA GLY A 5 24.42 -39.21 7.74
C GLY A 5 23.37 -38.16 7.37
N VAL A 6 22.91 -37.38 8.35
CA VAL A 6 22.30 -36.09 8.04
C VAL A 6 23.41 -35.28 7.36
N ASN A 7 23.22 -34.84 6.11
CA ASN A 7 24.19 -33.99 5.43
C ASN A 7 24.50 -32.78 6.31
N LYS A 8 25.79 -32.55 6.59
CA LYS A 8 26.27 -31.44 7.41
C LYS A 8 25.83 -30.11 6.79
N PRO A 9 25.04 -29.27 7.49
CA PRO A 9 24.69 -27.94 6.99
C PRO A 9 25.87 -26.98 7.16
N ASP A 10 26.01 -26.02 6.25
CA ASP A 10 26.92 -24.89 6.43
C ASP A 10 26.46 -24.06 7.64
N ILE A 11 27.27 -24.03 8.71
CA ILE A 11 26.90 -23.38 9.97
C ILE A 11 27.07 -21.86 9.85
N ILE A 12 28.13 -21.42 9.19
CA ILE A 12 28.51 -20.02 9.01
C ILE A 12 28.51 -19.63 7.53
N LYS A 13 28.02 -18.42 7.24
CA LYS A 13 28.20 -17.75 5.95
C LYS A 13 28.61 -16.29 6.16
N TRP A 14 29.64 -15.85 5.45
CA TRP A 14 30.08 -14.45 5.49
C TRP A 14 29.15 -13.56 4.65
N PHE A 15 29.06 -12.27 4.97
CA PHE A 15 28.31 -11.31 4.14
C PHE A 15 28.77 -11.32 2.67
N SER A 16 30.05 -11.55 2.41
CA SER A 16 30.59 -11.65 1.05
C SER A 16 30.11 -12.87 0.25
N GLU A 17 29.49 -13.87 0.90
CA GLU A 17 29.00 -15.10 0.28
C GLU A 17 27.49 -15.10 0.05
N LEU A 18 26.79 -14.08 0.56
CA LEU A 18 25.32 -14.03 0.61
C LEU A 18 24.79 -12.86 -0.23
N SER A 19 23.52 -12.95 -0.60
CA SER A 19 22.80 -11.92 -1.37
C SER A 19 21.37 -11.77 -0.85
N LYS A 20 20.61 -10.81 -1.41
CA LYS A 20 19.18 -10.67 -1.12
C LYS A 20 18.34 -11.92 -1.45
N LYS A 21 18.86 -12.88 -2.22
CA LYS A 21 18.16 -14.13 -2.55
C LYS A 21 18.26 -15.19 -1.46
N ASP A 22 19.16 -15.01 -0.49
CA ASP A 22 19.52 -16.03 0.50
C ASP A 22 18.75 -15.88 1.82
N VAL A 23 17.53 -15.32 1.76
CA VAL A 23 16.65 -15.12 2.94
C VAL A 23 16.37 -16.42 3.68
N SER A 24 16.26 -17.56 2.99
CA SER A 24 16.06 -18.86 3.61
C SER A 24 17.27 -19.37 4.41
N ILE A 25 18.46 -18.77 4.21
CA ILE A 25 19.72 -19.13 4.89
C ILE A 25 20.04 -18.09 5.97
N ALA A 26 20.01 -16.82 5.60
CA ALA A 26 20.50 -15.71 6.41
C ALA A 26 19.40 -14.86 7.05
N GLY A 27 18.13 -15.25 6.87
CA GLY A 27 16.98 -14.42 7.23
C GLY A 27 16.96 -13.08 6.48
N GLY A 28 15.95 -12.27 6.76
CA GLY A 28 15.78 -10.99 6.07
C GLY A 28 16.91 -9.99 6.31
N LYS A 29 17.26 -9.78 7.58
CA LYS A 29 18.32 -8.81 7.96
C LYS A 29 19.69 -9.24 7.48
N GLY A 30 20.03 -10.52 7.64
CA GLY A 30 21.32 -11.06 7.19
C GLY A 30 21.47 -10.98 5.67
N ALA A 31 20.42 -11.31 4.92
CA ALA A 31 20.41 -11.17 3.46
C ALA A 31 20.52 -9.71 3.01
N SER A 32 19.81 -8.78 3.67
CA SER A 32 19.89 -7.34 3.40
C SER A 32 21.29 -6.77 3.69
N LEU A 33 21.89 -7.12 4.83
CA LEU A 33 23.25 -6.71 5.19
C LEU A 33 24.29 -7.22 4.18
N ALA A 34 24.17 -8.47 3.76
CA ALA A 34 25.04 -9.05 2.75
C ALA A 34 24.90 -8.36 1.40
N GLU A 35 23.66 -8.09 0.95
CA GLU A 35 23.38 -7.36 -0.29
C GLU A 35 24.04 -5.96 -0.27
N MET A 36 23.85 -5.19 0.81
CA MET A 36 24.47 -3.87 0.95
C MET A 36 26.00 -3.94 0.99
N TYR A 37 26.56 -4.91 1.72
CA TYR A 37 28.02 -5.13 1.80
C TYR A 37 28.61 -5.41 0.41
N ASN A 38 27.95 -6.26 -0.37
CA ASN A 38 28.36 -6.60 -1.73
C ASN A 38 28.14 -5.44 -2.73
N ALA A 39 27.14 -4.59 -2.49
CA ALA A 39 26.91 -3.33 -3.22
C ALA A 39 27.91 -2.21 -2.86
N LYS A 40 28.92 -2.48 -2.02
CA LYS A 40 29.97 -1.52 -1.61
C LYS A 40 29.46 -0.33 -0.81
N VAL A 41 28.30 -0.46 -0.19
CA VAL A 41 27.85 0.42 0.91
C VAL A 41 28.78 0.16 2.10
N PRO A 42 29.15 1.18 2.92
CA PRO A 42 30.03 0.98 4.07
C PRO A 42 29.29 0.23 5.20
N VAL A 43 29.16 -1.08 5.06
CA VAL A 43 28.55 -1.97 6.06
C VAL A 43 29.67 -2.58 6.93
N PRO A 44 29.56 -2.57 8.27
CA PRO A 44 30.54 -3.26 9.11
C PRO A 44 30.60 -4.75 8.77
N PRO A 45 31.79 -5.35 8.69
CA PRO A 45 31.94 -6.75 8.33
C PRO A 45 31.28 -7.67 9.37
N GLY A 46 30.84 -8.84 8.92
CA GLY A 46 30.16 -9.81 9.77
C GLY A 46 29.86 -11.11 9.04
N PHE A 47 29.27 -12.04 9.78
CA PHE A 47 28.86 -13.34 9.31
C PHE A 47 27.49 -13.71 9.89
N VAL A 48 26.88 -14.75 9.35
CA VAL A 48 25.57 -15.26 9.77
C VAL A 48 25.70 -16.71 10.19
N VAL A 49 25.19 -17.01 11.39
CA VAL A 49 24.87 -18.37 11.83
C VAL A 49 23.55 -18.75 11.16
N THR A 50 23.60 -19.75 10.28
CA THR A 50 22.51 -19.99 9.31
C THR A 50 21.23 -20.53 9.96
N ALA A 51 20.09 -20.33 9.28
CA ALA A 51 18.81 -20.91 9.67
C ALA A 51 18.87 -22.45 9.74
N GLN A 52 19.70 -23.07 8.89
CA GLN A 52 19.97 -24.50 8.89
C GLN A 52 20.72 -24.92 10.16
N ALA A 53 21.67 -24.11 10.65
CA ALA A 53 22.36 -24.36 11.91
C ALA A 53 21.40 -24.34 13.11
N TYR A 54 20.44 -23.39 13.12
CA TYR A 54 19.36 -23.40 14.10
C TYR A 54 18.51 -24.68 14.03
N SER A 55 18.07 -25.08 12.82
CA SER A 55 17.29 -26.32 12.66
C SER A 55 18.07 -27.56 13.14
N TYR A 56 19.37 -27.61 12.86
CA TYR A 56 20.26 -28.66 13.33
C TYR A 56 20.36 -28.69 14.85
N PHE A 57 20.59 -27.53 15.50
CA PHE A 57 20.64 -27.41 16.96
C PHE A 57 19.35 -27.90 17.64
N ILE A 58 18.18 -27.44 17.17
CA ILE A 58 16.88 -27.83 17.73
C ILE A 58 16.65 -29.35 17.62
N LYS A 59 17.02 -29.97 16.48
CA LYS A 59 16.83 -31.40 16.23
C LYS A 59 17.81 -32.27 17.00
N GLU A 60 19.08 -31.89 17.06
CA GLU A 60 20.12 -32.67 17.73
C GLU A 60 19.90 -32.71 19.26
N THR A 61 19.43 -31.59 19.82
CA THR A 61 19.09 -31.48 21.25
C THR A 61 17.70 -32.04 21.60
N LYS A 62 16.87 -32.38 20.60
CA LYS A 62 15.51 -32.94 20.74
C LYS A 62 14.54 -32.07 21.53
N ILE A 63 14.77 -30.75 21.53
CA ILE A 63 13.92 -29.78 22.22
C ILE A 63 12.67 -29.43 21.42
N ASP A 64 12.62 -29.76 20.12
CA ASP A 64 11.45 -29.65 19.24
C ASP A 64 10.17 -30.20 19.88
N LYS A 65 10.25 -31.41 20.43
CA LYS A 65 9.09 -32.09 21.06
C LYS A 65 8.62 -31.40 22.34
N GLU A 66 9.52 -30.77 23.07
CA GLU A 66 9.16 -30.05 24.30
C GLU A 66 8.47 -28.73 23.97
N ILE A 67 8.95 -28.04 22.94
CA ILE A 67 8.34 -26.81 22.43
C ILE A 67 6.92 -27.08 21.93
N ASP A 68 6.72 -28.11 21.10
CA ASP A 68 5.40 -28.48 20.57
C ASP A 68 4.39 -28.77 21.68
N LYS A 69 4.82 -29.45 22.74
CA LYS A 69 3.98 -29.77 23.90
C LYS A 69 3.53 -28.53 24.68
N VAL A 70 4.35 -27.49 24.73
CA VAL A 70 3.99 -26.22 25.37
C VAL A 70 3.01 -25.44 24.50
N LEU A 71 3.18 -25.46 23.18
CA LEU A 71 2.34 -24.71 22.24
C LEU A 71 0.97 -25.34 21.97
N SER A 72 0.85 -26.67 21.98
CA SER A 72 -0.37 -27.38 21.53
C SER A 72 -1.65 -27.09 22.34
N ASN A 73 -1.52 -26.58 23.57
CA ASN A 73 -2.66 -26.27 24.45
C ASN A 73 -2.72 -24.77 24.82
N LEU A 74 -1.98 -23.92 24.12
CA LEU A 74 -1.87 -22.51 24.47
C LEU A 74 -3.05 -21.71 23.93
N ASN A 75 -3.81 -21.09 24.83
CA ASN A 75 -4.73 -20.02 24.44
C ASN A 75 -3.93 -18.73 24.24
N ILE A 76 -3.77 -18.31 22.98
CA ILE A 76 -2.98 -17.12 22.63
C ILE A 76 -3.62 -15.79 23.05
N ASP A 77 -4.94 -15.75 23.25
CA ASP A 77 -5.64 -14.54 23.68
C ASP A 77 -5.55 -14.31 25.20
N ASP A 78 -5.02 -15.29 25.94
CA ASP A 78 -4.66 -15.14 27.35
C ASP A 78 -3.20 -14.68 27.48
N THR A 79 -3.03 -13.38 27.76
CA THR A 79 -1.72 -12.74 27.93
C THR A 79 -0.86 -13.40 29.01
N SER A 80 -1.46 -13.92 30.08
CA SER A 80 -0.71 -14.55 31.18
C SER A 80 -0.19 -15.92 30.77
N ALA A 81 -1.06 -16.73 30.15
CA ALA A 81 -0.68 -18.06 29.65
C ALA A 81 0.39 -17.96 28.55
N LEU A 82 0.25 -17.01 27.62
CA LEU A 82 1.21 -16.74 26.55
C LEU A 82 2.60 -16.37 27.08
N ASN A 83 2.65 -15.47 28.07
CA ASN A 83 3.92 -15.06 28.68
C ASN A 83 4.61 -16.22 29.43
N GLN A 84 3.84 -17.07 30.11
CA GLN A 84 4.39 -18.25 30.78
C GLN A 84 4.93 -19.27 29.79
N ALA A 85 4.20 -19.53 28.70
CA ALA A 85 4.65 -20.42 27.63
C ALA A 85 5.92 -19.92 26.96
N SER A 86 5.98 -18.63 26.62
CA SER A 86 7.16 -17.99 26.04
C SER A 86 8.40 -18.14 26.93
N LYS A 87 8.29 -17.78 28.22
CA LYS A 87 9.40 -17.91 29.19
C LYS A 87 9.91 -19.34 29.28
N LYS A 88 9.00 -20.31 29.34
CA LYS A 88 9.35 -21.73 29.44
C LYS A 88 10.10 -22.22 28.20
N ILE A 89 9.62 -21.87 27.00
CA ILE A 89 10.27 -22.28 25.75
C ILE A 89 11.66 -21.64 25.62
N ARG A 90 11.78 -20.34 25.94
CA ARG A 90 13.06 -19.64 25.89
C ARG A 90 14.10 -20.28 26.80
N GLN A 91 13.72 -20.60 28.03
CA GLN A 91 14.60 -21.27 29.00
C GLN A 91 15.09 -22.63 28.48
N ILE A 92 14.21 -23.42 27.85
CA ILE A 92 14.60 -24.72 27.25
C ILE A 92 15.70 -24.55 26.19
N ILE A 93 15.58 -23.52 25.34
CA ILE A 93 16.56 -23.24 24.28
C ILE A 93 17.87 -22.71 24.86
N GLU A 94 17.80 -21.81 25.83
CA GLU A 94 18.96 -21.17 26.46
C GLU A 94 19.78 -22.15 27.32
N GLU A 95 19.15 -23.11 27.98
CA GLU A 95 19.81 -24.15 28.78
C GLU A 95 20.37 -25.31 27.94
N ALA A 96 19.90 -25.47 26.70
CA ALA A 96 20.40 -26.50 25.80
C ALA A 96 21.88 -26.26 25.40
N SER A 97 22.64 -27.35 25.28
CA SER A 97 24.04 -27.30 24.87
C SER A 97 24.16 -27.23 23.34
N LEU A 98 24.91 -26.25 22.83
CA LEU A 98 25.25 -26.19 21.42
C LEU A 98 26.10 -27.40 21.02
N PRO A 99 25.89 -28.01 19.84
CA PRO A 99 26.80 -29.02 19.29
C PRO A 99 28.23 -28.47 19.21
N GLU A 100 29.23 -29.28 19.57
CA GLU A 100 30.62 -28.80 19.67
C GLU A 100 31.14 -28.25 18.33
N GLU A 101 30.77 -28.87 17.21
CA GLU A 101 31.12 -28.40 15.86
C GLU A 101 30.59 -26.99 15.58
N MET A 102 29.36 -26.69 16.02
CA MET A 102 28.75 -25.37 15.86
C MET A 102 29.46 -24.32 16.70
N LYS A 103 29.85 -24.70 17.91
CA LYS A 103 30.61 -23.85 18.82
C LYS A 103 32.00 -23.52 18.25
N GLU A 104 32.71 -24.52 17.72
CA GLU A 104 34.01 -24.35 17.08
C GLU A 104 33.92 -23.41 15.87
N GLU A 105 32.99 -23.64 14.95
CA GLU A 105 32.85 -22.80 13.74
C GLU A 105 32.45 -21.34 14.07
N ILE A 106 31.57 -21.12 15.06
CA ILE A 106 31.21 -19.75 15.51
C ILE A 106 32.43 -19.03 16.11
N VAL A 107 33.20 -19.72 16.94
CA VAL A 107 34.39 -19.13 17.60
C VAL A 107 35.48 -18.83 16.57
N GLU A 108 35.73 -19.73 15.61
CA GLU A 108 36.69 -19.50 14.53
C GLU A 108 36.30 -18.28 13.69
N ALA A 109 35.04 -18.16 13.30
CA ALA A 109 34.54 -17.00 12.55
C ALA A 109 34.68 -15.68 13.34
N TYR A 110 34.46 -15.72 14.66
CA TYR A 110 34.65 -14.57 15.55
C TYR A 110 36.12 -14.14 15.67
N GLU A 111 37.04 -15.08 15.77
CA GLU A 111 38.49 -14.81 15.79
C GLU A 111 38.96 -14.19 14.46
N ILE A 112 38.49 -14.72 13.32
CA ILE A 112 38.79 -14.17 12.00
C ILE A 112 38.30 -12.71 11.88
N LEU A 113 37.12 -12.40 12.43
CA LEU A 113 36.57 -11.04 12.44
C LEU A 113 37.46 -10.06 13.24
N GLY A 114 38.18 -10.55 14.25
CA GLY A 114 39.13 -9.79 15.08
C GLY A 114 40.49 -9.54 14.42
N ALA A 115 40.92 -10.41 13.49
CA ALA A 115 42.27 -10.37 12.91
C ALA A 115 42.53 -9.22 11.91
N GLY A 116 41.49 -8.58 11.35
CA GLY A 116 41.63 -7.45 10.42
C GLY A 116 42.27 -7.79 9.04
N GLU A 117 42.30 -6.82 8.12
CA GLU A 117 42.89 -6.96 6.78
C GLU A 117 44.44 -6.82 6.75
N GLU A 118 45.13 -6.93 7.89
CA GLU A 118 46.61 -6.94 7.90
C GLU A 118 47.15 -8.32 7.47
N LYS A 119 46.98 -8.62 6.18
CA LYS A 119 47.80 -9.61 5.47
C LYS A 119 49.22 -9.08 5.41
N ASN A 120 50.07 -9.33 6.40
CA ASN A 120 51.53 -9.45 6.21
C ASN A 120 52.38 -9.91 7.40
N GLU A 121 51.85 -10.51 8.46
CA GLU A 121 52.70 -11.15 9.48
C GLU A 121 52.22 -12.58 9.80
N GLY A 122 53.16 -13.48 10.13
CA GLY A 122 53.00 -14.93 10.02
C GLY A 122 51.86 -15.52 10.86
N ALA A 123 51.28 -16.62 10.38
CA ALA A 123 50.10 -17.30 10.93
C ALA A 123 50.18 -17.71 12.43
N LEU A 124 51.36 -17.65 13.05
CA LEU A 124 51.57 -17.93 14.48
C LEU A 124 51.64 -16.68 15.37
N GLU A 125 51.86 -15.48 14.82
CA GLU A 125 51.89 -14.22 15.60
C GLU A 125 50.51 -13.53 15.69
N ILE A 126 49.58 -13.86 14.78
CA ILE A 126 48.19 -13.36 14.77
C ILE A 126 47.38 -13.90 15.98
N LEU A 127 47.65 -15.15 16.40
CA LEU A 127 46.92 -15.82 17.47
C LEU A 127 47.20 -15.29 18.88
N ASP A 128 48.26 -14.50 19.08
CA ASP A 128 48.69 -13.99 20.40
C ASP A 128 48.43 -12.48 20.58
N LYS A 129 47.90 -11.79 19.54
CA LYS A 129 47.71 -10.33 19.54
C LYS A 129 46.38 -9.82 18.94
N SER A 130 45.46 -10.68 18.53
CA SER A 130 44.13 -10.20 18.10
C SER A 130 43.32 -9.78 19.33
N ASP A 131 43.13 -8.47 19.52
CA ASP A 131 42.19 -7.94 20.51
C ASP A 131 40.77 -8.45 20.17
N GLU A 132 40.08 -9.05 21.15
CA GLU A 132 38.74 -9.62 20.92
C GLU A 132 37.77 -8.52 20.48
N PRO A 133 37.18 -8.61 19.27
CA PRO A 133 36.38 -7.54 18.73
C PRO A 133 35.04 -7.45 19.45
N PHE A 134 34.56 -6.23 19.69
CA PHE A 134 33.17 -6.03 20.07
C PHE A 134 32.27 -6.32 18.87
N VAL A 135 31.19 -7.08 19.08
CA VAL A 135 30.21 -7.43 18.05
C VAL A 135 28.78 -7.12 18.50
N ALA A 136 27.92 -6.88 17.51
CA ALA A 136 26.48 -6.92 17.65
C ALA A 136 25.98 -8.31 17.22
N VAL A 137 25.16 -8.93 18.07
CA VAL A 137 24.51 -10.23 17.80
C VAL A 137 23.03 -9.96 17.60
N ARG A 138 22.53 -10.22 16.39
CA ARG A 138 21.18 -9.82 15.96
C ARG A 138 20.41 -11.01 15.41
N SER A 139 19.17 -11.14 15.82
CA SER A 139 18.21 -12.09 15.29
C SER A 139 17.73 -11.69 13.88
N SER A 140 17.66 -12.67 12.97
CA SER A 140 17.25 -12.51 11.58
C SER A 140 16.37 -13.69 11.15
N ALA A 141 15.05 -13.53 11.16
CA ALA A 141 14.12 -14.62 10.82
C ALA A 141 13.95 -14.83 9.31
N THR A 142 13.69 -16.06 8.90
CA THR A 142 13.40 -16.41 7.50
C THR A 142 11.96 -16.09 7.09
N THR A 143 11.06 -15.93 8.07
CA THR A 143 9.64 -15.61 7.88
C THR A 143 9.34 -14.13 8.15
N GLU A 144 10.37 -13.32 8.41
CA GLU A 144 10.28 -11.88 8.70
C GLU A 144 9.89 -11.04 7.48
N ASP A 145 10.09 -11.57 6.26
CA ASP A 145 9.99 -10.84 5.00
C ASP A 145 8.90 -11.38 4.05
N LEU A 146 7.81 -11.96 4.58
CA LEU A 146 6.59 -12.04 3.77
C LEU A 146 6.06 -10.61 3.62
N ALA A 147 5.88 -10.17 2.37
CA ALA A 147 5.74 -8.77 1.94
C ALA A 147 4.69 -7.92 2.71
N ASP A 148 3.77 -8.54 3.42
CA ASP A 148 2.66 -7.91 4.15
C ASP A 148 2.95 -7.57 5.64
N ALA A 149 4.15 -7.83 6.16
CA ALA A 149 4.42 -7.61 7.59
C ALA A 149 5.86 -7.21 7.88
N SER A 150 6.09 -5.97 8.31
CA SER A 150 7.37 -5.59 8.94
C SER A 150 7.34 -5.98 10.43
N PHE A 151 8.27 -6.83 10.85
CA PHE A 151 8.34 -7.37 12.21
C PHE A 151 9.21 -6.47 13.12
N ALA A 152 8.96 -5.16 13.14
CA ALA A 152 9.80 -4.25 13.90
C ALA A 152 9.79 -4.58 15.42
N GLY A 153 10.97 -4.86 15.98
CA GLY A 153 11.20 -5.04 17.41
C GLY A 153 10.62 -6.33 18.02
N GLN A 154 10.42 -7.40 17.24
CA GLN A 154 9.91 -8.68 17.78
C GLN A 154 10.97 -9.60 18.40
N GLN A 155 12.24 -9.38 18.05
CA GLN A 155 13.33 -10.31 18.32
C GLN A 155 14.54 -9.58 18.92
N ASP A 156 15.38 -10.32 19.63
CA ASP A 156 16.42 -9.74 20.49
C ASP A 156 17.66 -9.31 19.68
N THR A 157 18.27 -8.20 20.11
CA THR A 157 19.55 -7.68 19.61
C THR A 157 20.43 -7.36 20.80
N PHE A 158 21.67 -7.85 20.76
CA PHE A 158 22.66 -7.63 21.81
C PHE A 158 23.83 -6.83 21.23
N LEU A 159 24.17 -5.72 21.89
CA LEU A 159 25.24 -4.82 21.47
C LEU A 159 26.45 -4.95 22.40
N ASN A 160 27.63 -4.63 21.87
CA ASN A 160 28.89 -4.67 22.60
C ASN A 160 29.22 -6.01 23.28
N VAL A 161 28.86 -7.11 22.61
CA VAL A 161 29.24 -8.46 23.04
C VAL A 161 30.75 -8.65 22.80
N ARG A 162 31.47 -9.17 23.79
CA ARG A 162 32.91 -9.41 23.70
C ARG A 162 33.30 -10.72 24.38
N GLY A 163 34.14 -11.47 23.69
CA GLY A 163 34.64 -12.75 24.19
C GLY A 163 33.77 -13.92 23.75
N LYS A 164 34.42 -15.07 23.65
CA LYS A 164 33.86 -16.29 23.04
C LYS A 164 32.65 -16.82 23.82
N ASP A 165 32.73 -16.80 25.14
CA ASP A 165 31.67 -17.33 26.01
C ASP A 165 30.40 -16.47 25.94
N GLU A 166 30.55 -15.14 26.02
CA GLU A 166 29.43 -14.20 25.91
C GLU A 166 28.78 -14.27 24.52
N LEU A 167 29.59 -14.40 23.45
CA LEU A 167 29.08 -14.58 22.08
C LEU A 167 28.17 -15.81 21.98
N LEU A 168 28.62 -16.97 22.46
CA LEU A 168 27.85 -18.22 22.38
C LEU A 168 26.54 -18.14 23.19
N GLU A 169 26.58 -17.47 24.35
CA GLU A 169 25.39 -17.18 25.15
C GLU A 169 24.39 -16.32 24.36
N LYS A 170 24.86 -15.20 23.79
CA LYS A 170 23.99 -14.29 23.02
C LYS A 170 23.47 -14.89 21.71
N VAL A 171 24.21 -15.79 21.07
CA VAL A 171 23.70 -16.56 19.93
C VAL A 171 22.50 -17.41 20.36
N LYS A 172 22.55 -18.09 21.51
CA LYS A 172 21.41 -18.87 22.03
C LYS A 172 20.23 -17.99 22.44
N GLU A 173 20.49 -16.85 23.08
CA GLU A 173 19.42 -15.89 23.41
C GLU A 173 18.74 -15.35 22.14
N CYS A 174 19.50 -15.05 21.08
CA CYS A 174 18.92 -14.71 19.79
C CYS A 174 18.04 -15.84 19.25
N MET A 175 18.51 -17.09 19.26
CA MET A 175 17.72 -18.25 18.85
C MET A 175 16.42 -18.42 19.65
N SER A 176 16.48 -18.19 20.97
CA SER A 176 15.31 -18.28 21.84
C SER A 176 14.28 -17.18 21.55
N SER A 177 14.72 -16.02 21.04
CA SER A 177 13.86 -14.88 20.71
C SER A 177 12.82 -15.18 19.62
N LEU A 178 12.99 -16.26 18.85
CA LEU A 178 11.93 -16.75 17.96
C LEU A 178 10.63 -17.05 18.74
N PHE A 179 10.71 -17.37 20.02
CA PHE A 179 9.60 -17.72 20.91
C PHE A 179 9.29 -16.64 21.96
N THR A 180 9.53 -15.36 21.67
CA THR A 180 8.94 -14.27 22.46
C THR A 180 7.41 -14.37 22.44
N ALA A 181 6.75 -13.87 23.49
CA ALA A 181 5.28 -13.89 23.58
C ALA A 181 4.63 -13.24 22.35
N ARG A 182 5.20 -12.10 21.91
CA ARG A 182 4.80 -11.39 20.68
C ARG A 182 4.93 -12.26 19.43
N ALA A 183 6.09 -12.89 19.25
CA ALA A 183 6.36 -13.71 18.06
C ALA A 183 5.49 -14.97 18.01
N ILE A 184 5.19 -15.59 19.17
CA ILE A 184 4.24 -16.71 19.27
C ILE A 184 2.84 -16.24 18.87
N TYR A 185 2.30 -15.21 19.56
CA TYR A 185 0.95 -14.69 19.31
C TYR A 185 0.72 -14.37 17.83
N TYR A 186 1.66 -13.63 17.25
CA TYR A 186 1.58 -13.21 15.86
C TYR A 186 1.52 -14.38 14.88
N ARG A 187 2.45 -15.35 15.02
CA ARG A 187 2.50 -16.52 14.13
C ARG A 187 1.24 -17.36 14.22
N THR A 188 0.74 -17.60 15.42
CA THR A 188 -0.50 -18.38 15.61
C THR A 188 -1.70 -17.64 15.01
N LYS A 189 -1.83 -16.32 15.20
CA LYS A 189 -2.93 -15.51 14.66
C LYS A 189 -2.95 -15.46 13.13
N LYS A 190 -1.78 -15.47 12.49
CA LYS A 190 -1.63 -15.52 11.03
C LYS A 190 -1.69 -16.95 10.46
N GLY A 191 -1.86 -17.98 11.30
CA GLY A 191 -1.92 -19.38 10.89
C GLY A 191 -0.56 -19.95 10.45
N PHE A 192 0.56 -19.35 10.86
CA PHE A 192 1.89 -19.87 10.56
C PHE A 192 2.25 -21.03 11.48
N ASP A 193 2.84 -22.07 10.88
CA ASP A 193 3.34 -23.24 11.60
C ASP A 193 4.66 -22.90 12.34
N HIS A 194 4.64 -23.05 13.67
CA HIS A 194 5.82 -22.80 14.52
C HIS A 194 6.98 -23.75 14.20
N SER A 195 6.70 -24.96 13.71
CA SER A 195 7.71 -25.97 13.39
C SER A 195 8.49 -25.69 12.10
N LYS A 196 7.97 -24.79 11.25
CA LYS A 196 8.57 -24.39 9.96
C LYS A 196 9.22 -23.00 9.99
N SER A 197 9.22 -22.36 11.15
CA SER A 197 9.85 -21.05 11.34
C SER A 197 11.31 -21.24 11.75
N TYR A 198 12.25 -20.72 10.96
CA TYR A 198 13.68 -20.77 11.27
C TYR A 198 14.22 -19.36 11.56
N LEU A 199 15.25 -19.32 12.41
CA LEU A 199 15.95 -18.10 12.76
C LEU A 199 17.43 -18.26 12.42
N SER A 200 18.00 -17.25 11.78
CA SER A 200 19.45 -17.08 11.65
C SER A 200 19.93 -16.01 12.63
N VAL A 201 21.22 -16.03 12.97
CA VAL A 201 21.83 -15.04 13.87
C VAL A 201 22.95 -14.31 13.14
N VAL A 202 22.82 -13.01 13.00
CA VAL A 202 23.83 -12.14 12.43
C VAL A 202 24.82 -11.73 13.52
N VAL A 203 26.11 -11.96 13.28
CA VAL A 203 27.21 -11.50 14.12
C VAL A 203 28.00 -10.46 13.33
N GLN A 204 27.89 -9.20 13.73
CA GLN A 204 28.46 -8.06 13.00
C GLN A 204 29.45 -7.30 13.89
N LYS A 205 30.57 -6.84 13.32
CA LYS A 205 31.52 -5.99 14.04
C LYS A 205 30.83 -4.72 14.52
N MET A 206 31.00 -4.40 15.81
CA MET A 206 30.35 -3.26 16.44
C MET A 206 31.05 -1.96 16.04
N VAL A 207 30.25 -0.94 15.70
CA VAL A 207 30.72 0.44 15.51
C VAL A 207 30.59 1.16 16.85
N ASP A 208 31.69 1.69 17.38
CA ASP A 208 31.69 2.48 18.61
C ASP A 208 31.24 3.91 18.32
N SER A 209 29.94 4.06 18.07
CA SER A 209 29.40 5.23 17.42
C SER A 209 29.38 6.45 18.34
N GLU A 210 30.03 7.53 17.90
CA GLU A 210 29.91 8.85 18.54
C GLU A 210 28.58 9.51 18.18
N LYS A 211 28.06 9.21 16.98
CA LYS A 211 26.77 9.66 16.45
C LYS A 211 26.08 8.49 15.76
N SER A 212 24.77 8.43 15.83
CA SER A 212 23.99 7.41 15.13
C SER A 212 22.63 7.97 14.80
N GLY A 213 21.88 7.26 13.96
CA GLY A 213 20.58 7.71 13.55
C GLY A 213 19.88 6.79 12.59
N VAL A 214 18.71 7.27 12.16
CA VAL A 214 17.85 6.62 11.17
C VAL A 214 17.62 7.63 10.05
N MET A 215 17.56 7.16 8.82
CA MET A 215 17.19 7.98 7.67
C MET A 215 16.22 7.25 6.76
N PHE A 216 15.28 8.00 6.19
CA PHE A 216 14.35 7.52 5.19
C PHE A 216 14.68 8.16 3.85
N SER A 217 14.77 7.34 2.79
CA SER A 217 15.07 7.83 1.43
C SER A 217 13.90 8.58 0.78
N ARG A 218 12.70 8.46 1.38
CA ARG A 218 11.52 9.31 1.14
C ARG A 218 10.88 9.67 2.46
N ASN A 219 10.20 10.81 2.51
CA ASN A 219 9.49 11.24 3.69
C ASN A 219 8.34 10.26 4.01
N PRO A 220 8.33 9.63 5.20
CA PRO A 220 7.28 8.68 5.54
C PRO A 220 6.02 9.37 6.08
N THR A 221 6.04 10.69 6.26
CA THR A 221 4.95 11.50 6.83
C THR A 221 4.31 12.48 5.86
N SER A 222 4.80 12.53 4.63
CA SER A 222 4.23 13.35 3.56
C SER A 222 4.40 12.62 2.22
N ASP A 223 3.70 13.08 1.18
CA ASP A 223 3.85 12.55 -0.18
C ASP A 223 5.05 13.19 -0.93
N ASP A 224 5.88 13.98 -0.24
CA ASP A 224 7.06 14.56 -0.86
C ASP A 224 8.21 13.53 -0.94
N ARG A 225 9.07 13.69 -1.94
CA ARG A 225 10.20 12.78 -2.19
C ARG A 225 11.45 13.14 -1.37
N SER A 226 11.34 13.98 -0.35
CA SER A 226 12.50 14.44 0.44
C SER A 226 13.09 13.30 1.28
N ILE A 227 14.39 13.43 1.61
CA ILE A 227 15.10 12.50 2.48
C ILE A 227 14.98 13.03 3.92
N VAL A 228 14.54 12.19 4.84
CA VAL A 228 14.44 12.54 6.26
C VAL A 228 15.57 11.87 7.01
N ILE A 229 16.33 12.64 7.81
CA ILE A 229 17.42 12.13 8.64
C ILE A 229 17.17 12.52 10.09
N GLU A 230 17.22 11.55 11.00
CA GLU A 230 17.16 11.78 12.43
C GLU A 230 18.43 11.27 13.12
N ALA A 231 19.01 12.07 14.02
CA ALA A 231 20.32 11.75 14.61
C ALA A 231 20.41 12.03 16.11
N VAL A 232 21.18 11.20 16.81
CA VAL A 232 21.46 11.26 18.25
C VAL A 232 22.96 11.09 18.52
N TRP A 233 23.38 11.49 19.73
CA TRP A 233 24.72 11.20 20.24
C TRP A 233 24.79 9.76 20.78
N GLY A 234 25.90 9.08 20.54
CA GLY A 234 26.11 7.71 21.02
C GLY A 234 25.48 6.64 20.12
N LEU A 235 25.13 5.49 20.71
CA LEU A 235 24.51 4.34 20.06
C LEU A 235 23.06 4.61 19.63
N GLY A 236 22.66 3.99 18.51
CA GLY A 236 21.32 4.17 17.91
C GLY A 236 20.19 3.59 18.75
N GLU A 237 20.48 2.79 19.76
CA GLU A 237 19.47 2.24 20.67
C GLU A 237 18.57 3.33 21.29
N GLY A 238 19.12 4.52 21.54
CA GLY A 238 18.37 5.64 22.13
C GLY A 238 17.32 6.26 21.18
N ILE A 239 17.52 6.18 19.86
CA ILE A 239 16.54 6.67 18.88
C ILE A 239 15.45 5.63 18.63
N VAL A 240 15.85 4.36 18.45
CA VAL A 240 14.93 3.24 18.19
C VAL A 240 13.99 3.00 19.37
N SER A 241 14.52 3.06 20.60
CA SER A 241 13.69 2.97 21.82
C SER A 241 12.82 4.21 22.04
N GLY A 242 13.15 5.36 21.45
CA GLY A 242 12.43 6.62 21.65
C GLY A 242 12.82 7.40 22.91
N GLN A 243 13.79 6.92 23.68
CA GLN A 243 14.30 7.56 24.90
C GLN A 243 15.00 8.91 24.64
N ILE A 244 15.51 9.11 23.41
CA ILE A 244 16.22 10.31 23.02
C ILE A 244 15.46 11.01 21.90
N LYS A 245 15.07 12.27 22.14
CA LYS A 245 14.51 13.12 21.10
C LYS A 245 15.63 13.54 20.11
N PRO A 246 15.59 13.10 18.85
CA PRO A 246 16.68 13.31 17.91
C PRO A 246 16.67 14.73 17.32
N ASP A 247 17.79 15.11 16.71
CA ASP A 247 17.79 16.18 15.71
C ASP A 247 17.09 15.67 14.45
N HIS A 248 16.36 16.54 13.77
CA HIS A 248 15.56 16.19 12.61
C HIS A 248 15.95 17.09 11.43
N TYR A 249 16.22 16.46 10.28
CA TYR A 249 16.63 17.13 9.05
C TYR A 249 15.78 16.61 7.89
N VAL A 250 15.33 17.52 7.03
CA VAL A 250 14.66 17.20 5.77
C VAL A 250 15.50 17.76 4.63
N ILE A 251 15.91 16.89 3.72
CA ILE A 251 16.85 17.20 2.64
C ILE A 251 16.16 16.97 1.30
N ASP A 252 16.36 17.88 0.36
CA ASP A 252 15.90 17.71 -1.02
C ASP A 252 16.57 16.50 -1.71
N LYS A 253 15.87 15.88 -2.65
CA LYS A 253 16.38 14.73 -3.42
C LYS A 253 17.44 15.14 -4.45
N ASP A 254 17.53 16.43 -4.78
CA ASP A 254 18.64 17.00 -5.55
C ASP A 254 19.91 17.11 -4.68
N ILE A 255 20.66 16.01 -4.65
CA ILE A 255 21.91 15.87 -3.89
C ILE A 255 23.06 16.68 -4.49
N ASP A 256 22.99 17.00 -5.79
CA ASP A 256 24.05 17.74 -6.47
C ASP A 256 24.06 19.19 -5.99
N ASN A 257 22.87 19.81 -5.90
CA ASN A 257 22.69 21.14 -5.32
C ASN A 257 22.63 21.14 -3.78
N PHE A 258 22.24 20.02 -3.15
CA PHE A 258 22.19 19.79 -1.71
C PHE A 258 21.51 20.92 -0.91
N ASN A 259 20.18 20.85 -0.83
CA ASN A 259 19.37 21.80 -0.07
C ASN A 259 18.78 21.14 1.19
N ILE A 260 18.94 21.80 2.34
CA ILE A 260 18.25 21.43 3.59
C ILE A 260 16.92 22.21 3.60
N LEU A 261 15.80 21.49 3.52
CA LEU A 261 14.45 22.03 3.50
C LEU A 261 13.96 22.40 4.91
N GLU A 262 14.28 21.54 5.88
CA GLU A 262 13.94 21.76 7.29
C GLU A 262 15.07 21.27 8.20
N GLU A 263 15.33 22.01 9.28
CA GLU A 263 16.27 21.62 10.33
C GLU A 263 15.68 21.95 11.71
N LYS A 264 15.63 20.94 12.58
CA LYS A 264 15.10 21.07 13.94
C LYS A 264 16.01 20.38 14.94
N ILE A 265 16.71 21.20 15.73
CA ILE A 265 17.66 20.73 16.74
C ILE A 265 16.96 20.51 18.08
N SER A 266 17.05 19.29 18.60
CA SER A 266 16.46 18.87 19.87
C SER A 266 17.49 18.81 20.99
N ILE A 267 17.03 19.04 22.22
CA ILE A 267 17.87 18.90 23.41
C ILE A 267 17.98 17.42 23.79
N LYS A 268 19.13 16.82 23.51
CA LYS A 268 19.45 15.43 23.83
C LYS A 268 20.01 15.36 25.24
N LYS A 269 19.16 15.07 26.24
CA LYS A 269 19.56 15.09 27.67
C LYS A 269 20.54 13.97 28.04
N ILE A 270 20.46 12.85 27.33
CA ILE A 270 21.23 11.64 27.57
C ILE A 270 21.84 11.17 26.24
N ALA A 271 22.85 10.30 26.33
CA ALA A 271 23.39 9.51 25.23
C ALA A 271 23.66 8.10 25.76
N ILE A 272 23.53 7.09 24.90
CA ILE A 272 23.92 5.71 25.22
C ILE A 272 25.32 5.49 24.66
N VAL A 273 26.28 5.13 25.50
CA VAL A 273 27.68 4.94 25.13
C VAL A 273 28.21 3.62 25.66
N ARG A 274 29.30 3.12 25.10
CA ARG A 274 30.03 2.00 25.71
C ARG A 274 30.91 2.52 26.85
N ASN A 275 30.80 1.89 28.02
CA ASN A 275 31.63 2.20 29.18
C ASN A 275 32.97 1.44 29.16
N GLU A 276 33.83 1.67 30.17
CA GLU A 276 35.14 1.03 30.28
C GLU A 276 35.07 -0.50 30.45
N ASP A 277 33.96 -1.00 31.02
CA ASP A 277 33.69 -2.44 31.17
C ASP A 277 33.12 -3.08 29.88
N GLY A 278 32.98 -2.30 28.80
CA GLY A 278 32.48 -2.77 27.52
C GLY A 278 30.95 -2.85 27.42
N LYS A 279 30.20 -2.33 28.39
CA LYS A 279 28.73 -2.40 28.44
C LYS A 279 28.08 -1.07 28.02
N ASN A 280 26.81 -1.14 27.60
CA ASN A 280 26.01 0.04 27.32
C ASN A 280 25.71 0.79 28.62
N GLU A 281 25.98 2.09 28.65
CA GLU A 281 25.68 2.99 29.75
C GLU A 281 24.96 4.24 29.24
N THR A 282 23.90 4.64 29.93
CA THR A 282 23.21 5.90 29.68
C THR A 282 23.90 7.02 30.44
N VAL A 283 24.57 7.92 29.70
CA VAL A 283 25.27 9.07 30.26
C VAL A 283 24.47 10.35 30.08
N LYS A 284 24.45 11.20 31.11
CA LYS A 284 23.83 12.53 31.03
C LYS A 284 24.75 13.49 30.28
N LEU A 285 24.24 14.12 29.23
CA LEU A 285 25.01 15.09 28.45
C LEU A 285 25.10 16.44 29.18
N ARG A 286 26.27 17.08 29.09
CA ARG A 286 26.44 18.49 29.52
C ARG A 286 25.55 19.39 28.65
N GLU A 287 25.03 20.48 29.22
CA GLU A 287 24.08 21.36 28.51
C GLU A 287 24.57 21.82 27.14
N GLU A 288 25.86 22.17 27.02
CA GLU A 288 26.41 22.62 25.73
C GLU A 288 26.37 21.53 24.66
N ARG A 289 26.69 20.27 25.02
CA ARG A 289 26.64 19.14 24.09
C ARG A 289 25.20 18.70 23.80
N ALA A 290 24.32 18.78 24.80
CA ALA A 290 22.91 18.42 24.67
C ALA A 290 22.16 19.30 23.66
N LYS A 291 22.52 20.60 23.57
CA LYS A 291 21.90 21.59 22.67
C LYS A 291 22.57 21.68 21.29
N LYS A 292 23.72 21.02 21.09
CA LYS A 292 24.47 21.07 19.84
C LYS A 292 23.84 20.16 18.78
N GLN A 293 23.90 20.62 17.53
CA GLN A 293 23.63 19.84 16.33
C GLN A 293 24.53 18.59 16.29
N VAL A 294 23.93 17.42 16.01
CA VAL A 294 24.65 16.13 15.94
C VAL A 294 25.46 16.00 14.66
N LEU A 295 24.80 16.16 13.51
CA LEU A 295 25.40 15.94 12.20
C LEU A 295 25.88 17.24 11.57
N ASP A 296 27.08 17.23 10.99
CA ASP A 296 27.54 18.34 10.17
C ASP A 296 27.06 18.22 8.70
N THR A 297 27.29 19.28 7.92
CA THR A 297 26.85 19.35 6.51
C THR A 297 27.48 18.26 5.65
N TYR A 298 28.72 17.86 5.92
CA TYR A 298 29.39 16.80 5.16
C TYR A 298 28.74 15.44 5.45
N GLU A 299 28.48 15.15 6.73
CA GLU A 299 27.79 13.93 7.15
C GLU A 299 26.38 13.84 6.56
N LEU A 300 25.59 14.94 6.62
CA LEU A 300 24.25 15.00 6.02
C LEU A 300 24.29 14.73 4.51
N LYS A 301 25.25 15.32 3.78
CA LYS A 301 25.39 15.10 2.34
C LYS A 301 25.77 13.66 2.01
N ARG A 302 26.69 13.05 2.77
CA ARG A 302 27.09 11.65 2.57
C ARG A 302 25.96 10.68 2.89
N LEU A 303 25.20 10.93 3.96
CA LEU A 303 24.04 10.12 4.31
C LEU A 303 22.95 10.20 3.23
N ALA A 304 22.64 11.41 2.73
CA ALA A 304 21.71 11.58 1.62
C ALA A 304 22.16 10.80 0.36
N GLN A 305 23.47 10.81 0.04
CA GLN A 305 24.02 10.02 -1.06
C GLN A 305 23.79 8.51 -0.87
N TYR A 306 24.02 7.99 0.33
CA TYR A 306 23.75 6.58 0.64
C TYR A 306 22.26 6.25 0.58
N ALA A 307 21.38 7.14 1.07
CA ALA A 307 19.94 6.95 0.98
C ALA A 307 19.46 6.83 -0.47
N ARG A 308 19.94 7.72 -1.37
CA ARG A 308 19.63 7.63 -2.80
C ARG A 308 20.19 6.35 -3.43
N MET A 309 21.45 6.03 -3.15
CA MET A 309 22.10 4.83 -3.70
C MET A 309 21.37 3.55 -3.29
N LEU A 310 20.90 3.46 -2.04
CA LEU A 310 20.14 2.32 -1.55
C LEU A 310 18.73 2.28 -2.16
N GLU A 311 18.03 3.42 -2.29
CA GLU A 311 16.73 3.49 -2.99
C GLU A 311 16.84 3.04 -4.45
N GLU A 312 17.86 3.50 -5.17
CA GLU A 312 18.14 3.09 -6.55
C GLU A 312 18.50 1.60 -6.66
N HIS A 313 19.29 1.07 -5.71
CA HIS A 313 19.71 -0.34 -5.71
C HIS A 313 18.54 -1.30 -5.47
N TYR A 314 17.61 -0.93 -4.58
CA TYR A 314 16.46 -1.76 -4.24
C TYR A 314 15.18 -1.44 -5.04
N ASP A 315 15.19 -0.38 -5.85
CA ASP A 315 14.04 0.15 -6.60
C ASP A 315 12.80 0.40 -5.72
N LYS A 316 13.04 0.74 -4.45
CA LYS A 316 12.01 0.98 -3.43
C LYS A 316 12.52 1.98 -2.39
N PRO A 317 11.67 2.86 -1.83
CA PRO A 317 12.07 3.72 -0.72
C PRO A 317 12.58 2.91 0.46
N GLN A 318 13.64 3.38 1.12
CA GLN A 318 14.33 2.64 2.18
C GLN A 318 14.28 3.35 3.53
N ASP A 319 14.08 2.58 4.60
CA ASP A 319 14.33 2.89 6.00
C ASP A 319 15.72 2.36 6.38
N ILE A 320 16.64 3.25 6.75
CA ILE A 320 18.08 2.97 6.83
C ILE A 320 18.62 3.42 8.19
N GLU A 321 19.33 2.53 8.88
CA GLU A 321 20.02 2.84 10.13
C GLU A 321 21.51 3.08 9.87
N PHE A 322 22.09 4.10 10.52
CA PHE A 322 23.50 4.44 10.37
C PHE A 322 24.20 4.69 11.72
N ALA A 323 25.50 4.46 11.71
CA ALA A 323 26.41 4.70 12.83
C ALA A 323 27.66 5.44 12.33
N ILE A 324 28.15 6.41 13.10
CA ILE A 324 29.33 7.20 12.76
C ILE A 324 30.31 7.12 13.92
N ASP A 325 31.52 6.69 13.63
CA ASP A 325 32.66 6.72 14.54
C ASP A 325 33.79 7.58 13.95
N LYS A 326 35.00 7.46 14.52
CA LYS A 326 36.18 8.22 14.08
C LYS A 326 36.70 7.80 12.71
N THR A 327 36.31 6.64 12.22
CA THR A 327 36.77 6.05 10.96
C THR A 327 35.84 6.37 9.79
N GLY A 328 34.55 6.59 10.07
CA GLY A 328 33.61 7.08 9.07
C GLY A 328 32.16 6.75 9.36
N ILE A 329 31.35 6.83 8.29
CA ILE A 329 29.91 6.54 8.30
C ILE A 329 29.71 5.09 7.89
N TYR A 330 28.94 4.37 8.69
CA TYR A 330 28.54 2.99 8.45
C TYR A 330 27.03 2.85 8.34
N ILE A 331 26.57 2.08 7.37
CA ILE A 331 25.17 1.65 7.28
C ILE A 331 25.03 0.32 8.00
N VAL A 332 24.15 0.27 9.00
CA VAL A 332 24.00 -0.88 9.89
C VAL A 332 22.70 -1.65 9.66
N GLN A 333 21.76 -1.10 8.88
CA GLN A 333 20.54 -1.78 8.44
C GLN A 333 19.89 -1.01 7.27
N SER A 334 19.20 -1.71 6.36
CA SER A 334 18.29 -1.11 5.37
C SER A 334 17.13 -2.05 5.11
N ARG A 335 15.93 -1.50 4.95
CA ARG A 335 14.71 -2.24 4.60
C ARG A 335 13.72 -1.35 3.84
N PRO A 336 12.82 -1.91 3.01
CA PRO A 336 11.83 -1.11 2.30
C PRO A 336 10.86 -0.40 3.26
N ILE A 337 10.46 0.82 2.91
CA ILE A 337 9.35 1.53 3.56
C ILE A 337 8.05 0.88 3.07
N THR A 338 7.38 0.14 3.95
CA THR A 338 6.14 -0.59 3.67
C THR A 338 4.88 0.29 3.75
N THR A 339 4.97 1.45 4.38
CA THR A 339 3.86 2.39 4.57
C THR A 339 4.20 3.74 3.95
N ILE A 340 3.83 3.93 2.69
CA ILE A 340 3.90 5.24 2.02
C ILE A 340 2.64 6.02 2.40
N PHE A 341 2.83 7.27 2.81
CA PHE A 341 1.77 8.18 3.27
C PHE A 341 0.59 8.25 2.28
N LYS A 342 -0.59 7.78 2.67
CA LYS A 342 -1.87 8.14 2.04
C LYS A 342 -2.50 9.24 2.88
N LYS A 343 -2.48 10.48 2.38
CA LYS A 343 -3.08 11.63 3.06
C LYS A 343 -4.59 11.42 3.20
N ALA A 344 -5.06 11.15 4.42
CA ALA A 344 -6.47 11.35 4.76
C ALA A 344 -6.65 12.82 5.15
N GLU A 345 -7.38 13.59 4.33
CA GLU A 345 -7.61 15.02 4.57
C GLU A 345 -8.69 15.24 5.64
N SER A 346 -8.28 15.18 6.90
CA SER A 346 -9.14 15.56 8.03
C SER A 346 -8.37 16.43 9.03
N GLU A 347 -8.87 17.64 9.29
CA GLU A 347 -8.46 18.45 10.44
C GLU A 347 -9.37 18.14 11.64
N VAL A 348 -8.76 17.87 12.79
CA VAL A 348 -9.48 17.64 14.04
C VAL A 348 -9.70 18.97 14.76
N HIS A 349 -10.98 19.38 14.91
CA HIS A 349 -11.37 20.56 15.67
C HIS A 349 -11.78 20.20 17.09
N GLY A 350 -11.22 20.90 18.05
CA GLY A 350 -11.49 20.73 19.47
C GLY A 350 -10.48 21.52 20.28
N LYS A 351 -10.70 21.61 21.59
CA LYS A 351 -9.69 22.17 22.48
C LYS A 351 -8.49 21.22 22.46
N VAL A 352 -7.39 21.65 21.85
CA VAL A 352 -6.13 20.91 21.85
C VAL A 352 -5.67 20.75 23.30
N LEU A 353 -5.65 19.51 23.77
CA LEU A 353 -5.19 19.17 25.13
C LEU A 353 -3.65 19.14 25.16
N LEU A 354 -3.06 18.62 24.08
CA LEU A 354 -1.63 18.46 23.88
C LEU A 354 -1.30 18.26 22.40
N SER A 355 -0.03 18.42 22.04
CA SER A 355 0.47 18.24 20.68
C SER A 355 1.82 17.52 20.71
N GLY A 356 2.08 16.72 19.69
CA GLY A 356 3.31 15.96 19.48
C GLY A 356 3.63 15.84 17.99
N LEU A 357 4.40 14.83 17.62
CA LEU A 357 4.68 14.48 16.24
C LEU A 357 3.60 13.53 15.74
N GLY A 358 3.02 13.81 14.56
CA GLY A 358 2.14 12.90 13.84
C GLY A 358 2.94 11.68 13.40
N ALA A 359 2.79 10.58 14.11
CA ALA A 359 3.63 9.40 13.97
C ALA A 359 3.01 8.41 12.99
N SER A 360 1.70 8.17 13.08
CA SER A 360 0.96 7.28 12.19
C SER A 360 -0.32 7.97 11.75
N PRO A 361 -0.61 8.05 10.43
CA PRO A 361 -1.72 8.84 9.91
C PRO A 361 -3.10 8.30 10.33
N GLY A 362 -4.12 9.14 10.19
CA GLY A 362 -5.50 8.84 10.53
C GLY A 362 -6.01 9.58 11.77
N VAL A 363 -7.31 9.46 12.02
CA VAL A 363 -8.00 10.09 13.16
C VAL A 363 -8.85 9.06 13.87
N ALA A 364 -8.71 8.96 15.19
CA ALA A 364 -9.54 8.06 15.98
C ALA A 364 -9.84 8.66 17.36
N SER A 365 -11.01 8.28 17.90
CA SER A 365 -11.48 8.70 19.21
C SER A 365 -11.71 7.49 20.11
N GLY A 366 -11.42 7.63 21.39
CA GLY A 366 -11.66 6.57 22.37
C GLY A 366 -11.43 7.04 23.80
N ILE A 367 -11.61 6.10 24.73
CA ILE A 367 -11.43 6.35 26.16
C ILE A 367 -9.95 6.17 26.50
N VAL A 368 -9.37 7.18 27.15
CA VAL A 368 -7.98 7.17 27.60
C VAL A 368 -7.76 6.06 28.63
N LYS A 369 -6.76 5.23 28.37
CA LYS A 369 -6.15 4.27 29.30
C LYS A 369 -4.67 4.57 29.44
N ILE A 370 -4.27 5.03 30.62
CA ILE A 370 -2.89 5.35 30.96
C ILE A 370 -2.19 4.08 31.45
N VAL A 371 -1.10 3.75 30.78
CA VAL A 371 -0.26 2.58 31.07
C VAL A 371 1.08 3.08 31.61
N HIS A 372 1.35 2.82 32.90
CA HIS A 372 2.64 3.10 33.52
C HIS A 372 3.52 1.85 33.65
N LYS A 373 2.90 0.67 33.71
CA LYS A 373 3.56 -0.63 33.89
C LYS A 373 2.82 -1.71 33.13
N LEU A 374 3.50 -2.82 32.83
CA LEU A 374 2.94 -3.94 32.07
C LEU A 374 1.66 -4.53 32.66
N SER A 375 1.49 -4.50 33.99
CA SER A 375 0.24 -4.96 34.62
C SER A 375 -0.98 -4.09 34.30
N ASP A 376 -0.77 -2.86 33.81
CA ASP A 376 -1.86 -1.97 33.40
C ASP A 376 -2.39 -2.31 31.99
N LEU A 377 -1.70 -3.17 31.23
CA LEU A 377 -2.09 -3.56 29.87
C LEU A 377 -3.45 -4.28 29.82
N GLU A 378 -3.86 -4.92 30.92
CA GLU A 378 -5.18 -5.54 31.07
C GLU A 378 -6.33 -4.52 31.03
N LYS A 379 -6.05 -3.24 31.27
CA LYS A 379 -7.05 -2.17 31.25
C LYS A 379 -7.48 -1.77 29.84
N VAL A 380 -6.64 -2.07 28.84
CA VAL A 380 -6.83 -1.63 27.45
C VAL A 380 -7.79 -2.59 26.75
N GLN A 381 -8.95 -2.08 26.37
CA GLN A 381 -10.00 -2.81 25.66
C GLN A 381 -10.10 -2.32 24.22
N GLU A 382 -10.85 -3.08 23.41
CA GLU A 382 -11.09 -2.75 22.00
C GLU A 382 -11.71 -1.35 21.88
N GLY A 383 -11.06 -0.46 21.13
CA GLY A 383 -11.52 0.92 20.89
C GLY A 383 -11.00 1.98 21.85
N ASP A 384 -10.21 1.62 22.87
CA ASP A 384 -9.59 2.58 23.81
C ASP A 384 -8.43 3.38 23.18
N VAL A 385 -8.10 4.54 23.74
CA VAL A 385 -6.87 5.29 23.41
C VAL A 385 -5.79 4.94 24.43
N LEU A 386 -4.71 4.31 23.95
CA LEU A 386 -3.58 3.95 24.80
C LEU A 386 -2.67 5.15 25.00
N VAL A 387 -2.41 5.52 26.26
CA VAL A 387 -1.50 6.61 26.64
C VAL A 387 -0.37 6.05 27.49
N ALA A 388 0.88 6.30 27.13
CA ALA A 388 2.04 5.81 27.86
C ALA A 388 3.21 6.81 27.83
N GLU A 389 4.18 6.65 28.73
CA GLU A 389 5.41 7.46 28.68
C GLU A 389 6.21 7.08 27.42
N MET A 390 6.34 5.77 27.18
CA MET A 390 6.96 5.15 26.03
C MET A 390 6.27 3.81 25.78
N THR A 391 6.14 3.38 24.53
CA THR A 391 5.69 2.00 24.24
C THR A 391 6.89 1.06 24.21
N ASN A 392 6.66 -0.20 24.55
CA ASN A 392 7.66 -1.25 24.42
C ASN A 392 7.06 -2.46 23.67
N PRO A 393 7.90 -3.40 23.21
CA PRO A 393 7.44 -4.55 22.43
C PRO A 393 6.37 -5.43 23.11
N ASP A 394 6.31 -5.47 24.44
CA ASP A 394 5.32 -6.25 25.17
C ASP A 394 3.91 -5.63 25.12
N MET A 395 3.80 -4.36 24.74
CA MET A 395 2.53 -3.63 24.67
C MET A 395 1.76 -3.87 23.37
N VAL A 396 2.37 -4.54 22.39
CA VAL A 396 1.86 -4.70 21.01
C VAL A 396 0.46 -5.32 20.98
N VAL A 397 0.17 -6.29 21.84
CA VAL A 397 -1.16 -6.91 21.91
C VAL A 397 -2.22 -5.89 22.36
N SER A 398 -1.89 -5.03 23.33
CA SER A 398 -2.78 -3.96 23.77
C SER A 398 -2.83 -2.81 22.77
N MET A 399 -1.75 -2.52 22.06
CA MET A 399 -1.72 -1.56 20.95
C MET A 399 -2.69 -1.97 19.86
N GLN A 400 -2.75 -3.27 19.48
CA GLN A 400 -3.71 -3.78 18.49
C GLN A 400 -5.18 -3.61 18.89
N LYS A 401 -5.48 -3.54 20.19
CA LYS A 401 -6.84 -3.30 20.70
C LYS A 401 -7.18 -1.81 20.73
N ALA A 402 -6.18 -0.93 20.69
CA ALA A 402 -6.38 0.50 20.82
C ALA A 402 -6.87 1.11 19.51
N SER A 403 -7.77 2.08 19.60
CA SER A 403 -8.20 2.91 18.46
C SER A 403 -7.18 3.98 18.09
N ALA A 404 -6.37 4.44 19.05
CA ALA A 404 -5.26 5.36 18.83
C ALA A 404 -4.20 5.27 19.93
N ILE A 405 -2.99 5.78 19.65
CA ILE A 405 -1.84 5.73 20.57
C ILE A 405 -1.26 7.13 20.80
N ILE A 406 -0.96 7.46 22.06
CA ILE A 406 -0.30 8.70 22.46
C ILE A 406 0.90 8.39 23.36
N THR A 407 2.08 8.94 23.06
CA THR A 407 3.26 8.81 23.94
C THR A 407 3.89 10.15 24.35
N ASP A 408 4.49 10.18 25.54
CA ASP A 408 5.28 11.34 26.01
C ASP A 408 6.62 11.43 25.29
N GLU A 409 7.27 10.29 25.05
CA GLU A 409 8.57 10.19 24.39
C GLU A 409 8.46 9.54 23.00
N GLY A 410 9.54 9.60 22.21
CA GLY A 410 9.61 9.05 20.85
C GLY A 410 9.53 10.07 19.70
N GLY A 411 10.24 9.77 18.61
CA GLY A 411 10.18 10.45 17.32
C GLY A 411 9.36 9.68 16.28
N VAL A 412 9.35 10.14 15.02
CA VAL A 412 8.65 9.45 13.91
C VAL A 412 9.23 8.07 13.59
N THR A 413 10.41 7.77 14.14
CA THR A 413 11.17 6.52 14.07
C THR A 413 11.03 5.65 15.32
N SER A 414 10.31 6.11 16.34
CA SER A 414 10.18 5.37 17.61
C SER A 414 9.38 4.08 17.43
N HIS A 415 9.57 3.13 18.36
CA HIS A 415 8.77 1.91 18.43
C HIS A 415 7.26 2.18 18.32
N ALA A 416 6.75 3.21 19.01
CA ALA A 416 5.35 3.62 18.91
C ALA A 416 4.97 4.01 17.47
N ALA A 417 5.77 4.86 16.82
CA ALA A 417 5.48 5.34 15.48
C ALA A 417 5.50 4.23 14.42
N ILE A 418 6.53 3.37 14.45
CA ILE A 418 6.70 2.29 13.48
C ILE A 418 5.54 1.29 13.59
N VAL A 419 5.30 0.76 14.80
CA VAL A 419 4.29 -0.28 15.02
C VAL A 419 2.88 0.27 14.76
N SER A 420 2.60 1.52 15.11
CA SER A 420 1.31 2.15 14.81
C SER A 420 1.05 2.27 13.31
N ARG A 421 2.05 2.61 12.49
CA ARG A 421 1.92 2.65 11.02
C ARG A 421 1.62 1.28 10.46
N GLU A 422 2.36 0.27 10.91
CA GLU A 422 2.19 -1.13 10.49
C GLU A 422 0.78 -1.66 10.78
N MET A 423 0.19 -1.22 11.89
CA MET A 423 -1.16 -1.61 12.30
C MET A 423 -2.27 -0.70 11.72
N GLY A 424 -1.92 0.40 11.05
CA GLY A 424 -2.88 1.41 10.59
C GLY A 424 -3.59 2.15 11.74
N ILE A 425 -2.97 2.22 12.91
CA ILE A 425 -3.54 2.86 14.11
C ILE A 425 -3.02 4.30 14.18
N PRO A 426 -3.88 5.32 14.25
CA PRO A 426 -3.46 6.71 14.43
C PRO A 426 -2.57 6.92 15.66
N ALA A 427 -1.46 7.63 15.51
CA ALA A 427 -0.52 7.83 16.62
C ALA A 427 0.09 9.22 16.67
N VAL A 428 0.21 9.76 17.89
CA VAL A 428 0.91 11.00 18.21
C VAL A 428 1.99 10.71 19.26
N VAL A 429 3.25 10.97 18.91
CA VAL A 429 4.41 10.63 19.77
C VAL A 429 5.16 11.89 20.21
N GLY A 430 5.96 11.79 21.28
CA GLY A 430 6.84 12.88 21.70
C GLY A 430 6.10 14.11 22.26
N THR A 431 4.94 13.89 22.90
CA THR A 431 4.11 14.97 23.48
C THR A 431 4.70 15.59 24.74
N GLY A 432 5.57 14.86 25.45
CA GLY A 432 6.26 15.25 26.69
C GLY A 432 5.42 15.32 27.98
N GLU A 433 4.09 15.30 27.87
CA GLU A 433 3.20 15.55 29.03
C GLU A 433 1.80 14.88 28.95
N ALA A 434 1.53 14.02 27.99
CA ALA A 434 0.27 13.26 27.87
C ALA A 434 -0.06 12.46 29.13
N THR A 435 0.88 11.71 29.71
CA THR A 435 0.63 10.89 30.91
C THR A 435 0.26 11.73 32.15
N LYS A 436 0.57 13.03 32.13
CA LYS A 436 0.32 13.97 33.23
C LYS A 436 -0.93 14.83 32.99
N LYS A 437 -1.21 15.18 31.73
CA LYS A 437 -2.34 16.05 31.36
C LYS A 437 -3.64 15.29 31.16
N LEU A 438 -3.60 14.10 30.57
CA LEU A 438 -4.77 13.27 30.34
C LEU A 438 -5.17 12.49 31.59
N LYS A 439 -6.43 12.07 31.68
CA LYS A 439 -6.94 11.26 32.78
C LYS A 439 -7.52 9.93 32.30
N ASP A 440 -7.31 8.88 33.07
CA ASP A 440 -7.99 7.59 32.86
C ASP A 440 -9.52 7.79 32.79
N GLY A 441 -10.14 7.26 31.74
CA GLY A 441 -11.58 7.37 31.51
C GLY A 441 -12.02 8.63 30.74
N GLU A 442 -11.12 9.57 30.47
CA GLU A 442 -11.39 10.74 29.63
C GLU A 442 -11.55 10.31 28.17
N THR A 443 -12.47 10.93 27.42
CA THR A 443 -12.57 10.69 25.98
C THR A 443 -11.73 11.71 25.23
N VAL A 444 -10.88 11.26 24.33
CA VAL A 444 -10.03 12.12 23.50
C VAL A 444 -10.09 11.69 22.04
N THR A 445 -9.64 12.57 21.15
CA THR A 445 -9.45 12.28 19.73
C THR A 445 -8.03 12.59 19.33
N VAL A 446 -7.43 11.64 18.63
CA VAL A 446 -6.04 11.65 18.22
C VAL A 446 -5.99 11.89 16.73
N ASP A 447 -5.36 12.98 16.31
CA ASP A 447 -5.03 13.28 14.93
C ASP A 447 -3.58 12.90 14.66
N GLY A 448 -3.42 11.68 14.14
CA GLY A 448 -2.12 11.13 13.77
C GLY A 448 -1.51 11.81 12.54
N ASN A 449 -2.28 12.58 11.76
CA ASN A 449 -1.78 13.34 10.62
C ASN A 449 -1.11 14.63 11.08
N THR A 450 -1.77 15.39 11.96
CA THR A 450 -1.26 16.71 12.40
C THR A 450 -0.50 16.69 13.72
N GLY A 451 -0.47 15.56 14.41
CA GLY A 451 0.18 15.44 15.71
C GLY A 451 -0.61 16.06 16.86
N LYS A 452 -1.94 16.22 16.73
CA LYS A 452 -2.79 16.89 17.73
C LYS A 452 -3.64 15.90 18.50
N VAL A 453 -3.85 16.17 19.79
CA VAL A 453 -4.82 15.45 20.63
C VAL A 453 -5.82 16.45 21.18
N VAL A 454 -7.10 16.20 20.94
CA VAL A 454 -8.20 17.11 21.32
C VAL A 454 -9.13 16.48 22.35
N GLU A 455 -9.79 17.34 23.12
CA GLU A 455 -10.80 16.97 24.12
C GLU A 455 -12.06 16.39 23.46
N GLY A 456 -12.55 15.27 24.00
CA GLY A 456 -13.80 14.62 23.59
C GLY A 456 -13.69 13.73 22.34
N LYS A 457 -14.84 13.29 21.82
CA LYS A 457 -14.96 12.79 20.44
C LYS A 457 -14.92 14.02 19.53
N GLY A 458 -13.72 14.47 19.20
CA GLY A 458 -13.46 15.57 18.29
C GLY A 458 -14.19 15.34 16.98
N GLU A 459 -14.92 16.35 16.54
CA GLU A 459 -15.49 16.36 15.20
C GLU A 459 -14.32 16.48 14.21
N THR A 460 -14.14 15.48 13.34
CA THR A 460 -13.36 15.64 12.12
C THR A 460 -14.02 16.74 11.28
N LYS A 461 -13.46 17.95 11.31
CA LYS A 461 -13.88 19.07 10.47
C LYS A 461 -12.86 19.21 9.35
N LEU A 462 -13.02 18.33 8.38
CA LEU A 462 -13.11 18.62 6.95
C LEU A 462 -12.59 20.03 6.50
N VAL A 463 -11.55 20.03 5.65
CA VAL A 463 -10.93 21.19 4.96
C VAL A 463 -11.96 22.27 4.61
N VAL A 464 -11.63 23.55 4.90
CA VAL A 464 -12.49 24.71 4.62
C VAL A 464 -12.85 24.72 3.14
N VAL A 465 -14.11 24.45 2.83
CA VAL A 465 -14.64 24.52 1.47
C VAL A 465 -14.90 25.98 1.13
N GLU A 466 -14.16 26.49 0.16
CA GLU A 466 -14.29 27.85 -0.34
C GLU A 466 -15.20 27.92 -1.58
N PRO A 467 -15.82 29.08 -1.86
CA PRO A 467 -16.64 29.26 -3.05
C PRO A 467 -15.87 29.07 -4.36
N ILE A 468 -16.50 28.41 -5.34
CA ILE A 468 -15.99 28.32 -6.72
C ILE A 468 -16.00 29.68 -7.43
N VAL A 469 -15.11 29.83 -8.42
CA VAL A 469 -15.14 30.97 -9.35
C VAL A 469 -16.07 30.70 -10.54
N PRO A 470 -16.65 31.75 -11.16
CA PRO A 470 -17.47 31.60 -12.36
C PRO A 470 -16.70 30.99 -13.52
N THR A 471 -17.31 30.01 -14.19
CA THR A 471 -16.77 29.23 -15.31
C THR A 471 -17.89 28.90 -16.30
N ARG A 472 -17.55 28.68 -17.58
CA ARG A 472 -18.51 28.22 -18.60
C ARG A 472 -18.80 26.72 -18.43
N THR A 473 -17.74 25.94 -18.24
CA THR A 473 -17.74 24.52 -17.91
C THR A 473 -18.27 24.36 -16.49
N LYS A 474 -19.33 23.57 -16.30
CA LYS A 474 -20.02 23.52 -15.00
C LYS A 474 -19.16 22.79 -13.97
N ILE A 475 -18.87 23.44 -12.85
CA ILE A 475 -18.28 22.78 -11.68
C ILE A 475 -19.40 22.22 -10.80
N LYS A 476 -19.42 20.88 -10.68
CA LYS A 476 -20.29 20.11 -9.79
C LYS A 476 -19.45 19.55 -8.64
N VAL A 477 -20.09 19.18 -7.53
CA VAL A 477 -19.40 18.56 -6.38
C VAL A 477 -19.78 17.09 -6.22
N ILE A 478 -18.88 16.30 -5.64
CA ILE A 478 -19.16 14.92 -5.23
C ILE A 478 -19.65 14.93 -3.77
N ALA A 479 -20.76 14.25 -3.51
CA ALA A 479 -21.28 14.06 -2.17
C ALA A 479 -22.08 12.76 -2.09
N ASP A 480 -21.70 11.88 -1.17
CA ASP A 480 -22.32 10.55 -1.03
C ASP A 480 -23.23 10.44 0.20
N LEU A 481 -23.07 11.36 1.15
CA LEU A 481 -23.79 11.36 2.44
C LEU A 481 -24.37 12.75 2.74
N PRO A 482 -25.45 12.84 3.53
CA PRO A 482 -26.06 14.12 3.94
C PRO A 482 -25.07 15.12 4.54
N GLU A 483 -24.22 14.67 5.46
CA GLU A 483 -23.22 15.52 6.13
C GLU A 483 -22.18 16.03 5.13
N GLY A 484 -21.81 15.19 4.16
CA GLY A 484 -20.92 15.55 3.05
C GLY A 484 -21.56 16.58 2.13
N ALA A 485 -22.85 16.45 1.83
CA ALA A 485 -23.59 17.39 0.99
C ALA A 485 -23.74 18.77 1.64
N GLU A 486 -24.05 18.83 2.94
CA GLU A 486 -24.11 20.11 3.68
C GLU A 486 -22.77 20.83 3.65
N ARG A 487 -21.66 20.09 3.82
CA ARG A 487 -20.32 20.66 3.65
C ARG A 487 -20.09 21.14 2.22
N ALA A 488 -20.38 20.30 1.23
CA ALA A 488 -20.10 20.58 -0.17
C ALA A 488 -20.85 21.83 -0.67
N ALA A 489 -22.02 22.12 -0.11
CA ALA A 489 -22.80 23.32 -0.42
C ALA A 489 -22.06 24.63 -0.10
N LYS A 490 -21.07 24.61 0.81
CA LYS A 490 -20.22 25.79 1.11
C LYS A 490 -19.38 26.23 -0.09
N SER A 491 -19.15 25.34 -1.06
CA SER A 491 -18.47 25.67 -2.32
C SER A 491 -19.29 26.57 -3.22
N LYS A 492 -20.58 26.77 -2.91
CA LYS A 492 -21.56 27.43 -3.77
C LYS A 492 -21.72 26.79 -5.15
N ALA A 493 -21.18 25.57 -5.36
CA ALA A 493 -21.52 24.78 -6.52
C ALA A 493 -23.03 24.49 -6.52
N ARG A 494 -23.66 24.59 -7.69
CA ARG A 494 -25.12 24.49 -7.82
C ARG A 494 -25.62 23.05 -7.81
N PHE A 495 -24.76 22.09 -8.10
CA PHE A 495 -25.14 20.71 -8.41
C PHE A 495 -24.22 19.70 -7.74
N ILE A 496 -24.80 18.58 -7.29
CA ILE A 496 -24.04 17.38 -6.95
C ILE A 496 -23.91 16.52 -8.22
N GLY A 497 -22.70 16.33 -8.72
CA GLY A 497 -22.47 15.60 -9.98
C GLY A 497 -22.31 14.09 -9.82
N LEU A 498 -22.09 13.61 -8.59
CA LEU A 498 -22.09 12.19 -8.25
C LEU A 498 -22.51 11.99 -6.78
N THR A 499 -23.53 11.17 -6.59
CA THR A 499 -23.93 10.59 -5.31
C THR A 499 -23.91 9.07 -5.42
N ARG A 500 -23.03 8.45 -4.63
CA ARG A 500 -22.87 6.99 -4.52
C ARG A 500 -23.77 6.43 -3.43
N LEU A 501 -24.56 5.39 -3.75
CA LEU A 501 -25.51 4.81 -2.78
C LEU A 501 -24.83 3.94 -1.73
N GLU A 502 -23.63 3.42 -1.98
CA GLU A 502 -22.93 2.48 -1.11
C GLU A 502 -22.71 3.04 0.29
N GLY A 503 -22.37 4.34 0.39
CA GLY A 503 -22.23 5.02 1.68
C GLY A 503 -23.53 5.06 2.48
N ILE A 504 -24.66 5.35 1.81
CA ILE A 504 -25.99 5.37 2.43
C ILE A 504 -26.37 3.97 2.92
N ILE A 505 -26.08 2.96 2.10
CA ILE A 505 -26.35 1.54 2.41
C ILE A 505 -25.51 1.10 3.62
N ALA A 506 -24.24 1.48 3.67
CA ALA A 506 -23.32 1.15 4.75
C ALA A 506 -23.79 1.73 6.10
N ILE A 507 -24.23 2.99 6.14
CA ILE A 507 -24.80 3.61 7.35
C ILE A 507 -26.06 2.87 7.81
N GLY A 508 -26.84 2.35 6.87
CA GLY A 508 -28.01 1.51 7.17
C GLY A 508 -27.67 0.19 7.86
N GLY A 509 -26.42 -0.27 7.81
CA GLY A 509 -25.94 -1.47 8.51
C GLY A 509 -26.44 -2.80 7.94
N LYS A 510 -27.16 -2.79 6.82
CA LYS A 510 -27.79 -3.97 6.22
C LYS A 510 -27.63 -3.96 4.70
N HIS A 511 -27.20 -5.09 4.14
CA HIS A 511 -26.98 -5.25 2.71
C HIS A 511 -28.32 -5.28 1.96
N PRO A 512 -28.41 -4.80 0.69
CA PRO A 512 -29.65 -4.83 -0.09
C PRO A 512 -30.27 -6.24 -0.20
N LEU A 513 -29.44 -7.28 -0.39
CA LEU A 513 -29.91 -8.68 -0.37
C LEU A 513 -30.52 -9.11 0.98
N GLY A 514 -30.06 -8.54 2.09
CA GLY A 514 -30.67 -8.74 3.40
C GLY A 514 -32.09 -8.18 3.45
N PHE A 515 -32.32 -6.99 2.86
CA PHE A 515 -33.66 -6.42 2.76
C PHE A 515 -34.58 -7.24 1.85
N VAL A 516 -34.05 -7.77 0.74
CA VAL A 516 -34.80 -8.70 -0.14
C VAL A 516 -35.21 -9.95 0.65
N LYS A 517 -34.26 -10.58 1.34
CA LYS A 517 -34.48 -11.81 2.12
C LYS A 517 -35.56 -11.63 3.20
N ASP A 518 -35.53 -10.49 3.88
CA ASP A 518 -36.46 -10.18 4.96
C ASP A 518 -37.78 -9.56 4.46
N LYS A 519 -37.93 -9.36 3.14
CA LYS A 519 -39.09 -8.71 2.49
C LYS A 519 -39.34 -7.29 2.98
N GLU A 520 -38.26 -6.52 3.18
CA GLU A 520 -38.28 -5.17 3.75
C GLU A 520 -37.82 -4.10 2.74
N MET A 521 -38.12 -4.27 1.44
CA MET A 521 -37.67 -3.33 0.39
C MET A 521 -38.22 -1.91 0.56
N ASP A 522 -39.37 -1.74 1.23
CA ASP A 522 -39.88 -0.42 1.57
C ASP A 522 -38.94 0.33 2.54
N LYS A 523 -38.31 -0.38 3.48
CA LYS A 523 -37.33 0.21 4.40
C LYS A 523 -36.06 0.62 3.67
N TYR A 524 -35.63 -0.19 2.70
CA TYR A 524 -34.49 0.13 1.85
C TYR A 524 -34.76 1.38 0.99
N THR A 525 -35.95 1.46 0.39
CA THR A 525 -36.42 2.63 -0.36
C THR A 525 -36.43 3.88 0.53
N GLU A 526 -36.96 3.77 1.75
CA GLU A 526 -37.03 4.89 2.70
C GLU A 526 -35.64 5.34 3.19
N LEU A 527 -34.71 4.41 3.41
CA LEU A 527 -33.32 4.72 3.76
C LEU A 527 -32.65 5.59 2.70
N ILE A 528 -32.78 5.19 1.42
CA ILE A 528 -32.22 5.95 0.29
C ILE A 528 -32.93 7.30 0.18
N TYR A 529 -34.25 7.31 0.11
CA TYR A 529 -35.03 8.54 -0.04
C TYR A 529 -34.74 9.56 1.07
N SER A 530 -34.72 9.13 2.33
CA SER A 530 -34.50 10.04 3.46
C SER A 530 -33.09 10.66 3.45
N SER A 531 -32.10 9.92 2.95
CA SER A 531 -30.73 10.42 2.79
C SER A 531 -30.62 11.39 1.63
N LEU A 532 -31.10 10.99 0.44
CA LEU A 532 -31.12 11.84 -0.76
C LEU A 532 -31.90 13.15 -0.54
N LYS A 533 -33.01 13.10 0.20
CA LYS A 533 -33.82 14.27 0.55
C LYS A 533 -33.02 15.31 1.33
N LYS A 534 -32.21 14.89 2.29
CA LYS A 534 -31.36 15.81 3.06
C LYS A 534 -30.31 16.46 2.17
N MET A 535 -29.80 15.72 1.17
CA MET A 535 -28.77 16.22 0.26
C MET A 535 -29.32 17.24 -0.73
N ILE A 536 -30.40 16.90 -1.44
CA ILE A 536 -30.96 17.75 -2.52
C ILE A 536 -31.47 19.11 -2.03
N GLN A 537 -31.82 19.24 -0.75
CA GLN A 537 -32.25 20.53 -0.15
C GLN A 537 -31.20 21.64 -0.27
N HIS A 538 -29.92 21.27 -0.40
CA HIS A 538 -28.82 22.23 -0.50
C HIS A 538 -28.42 22.60 -1.93
N PHE A 539 -28.95 21.92 -2.95
CA PHE A 539 -28.50 22.04 -4.35
C PHE A 539 -29.67 22.22 -5.31
N ASP A 540 -29.41 22.72 -6.51
CA ASP A 540 -30.39 22.86 -7.59
C ASP A 540 -30.62 21.55 -8.35
N GLY A 541 -29.73 20.57 -8.16
CA GLY A 541 -29.83 19.26 -8.76
C GLY A 541 -28.78 18.28 -8.27
N MET A 542 -29.02 16.99 -8.50
CA MET A 542 -28.21 15.89 -8.01
C MET A 542 -28.26 14.70 -8.98
N TRP A 543 -27.10 14.11 -9.22
CA TRP A 543 -26.93 12.91 -10.04
C TRP A 543 -26.60 11.73 -9.14
N VAL A 544 -27.48 10.72 -9.13
CA VAL A 544 -27.39 9.55 -8.26
C VAL A 544 -26.99 8.33 -9.09
N ARG A 545 -25.90 7.68 -8.72
CA ARG A 545 -25.47 6.42 -9.31
C ARG A 545 -26.18 5.27 -8.61
N SER A 546 -26.79 4.35 -9.36
CA SER A 546 -27.35 3.12 -8.76
C SER A 546 -26.26 2.32 -8.05
N SER A 547 -26.65 1.40 -7.16
CA SER A 547 -25.66 0.68 -6.35
C SER A 547 -24.68 -0.14 -7.20
N ASP A 548 -23.44 -0.11 -6.78
CA ASP A 548 -22.25 -0.72 -7.39
C ASP A 548 -21.41 -1.44 -6.32
N ILE A 549 -22.11 -2.08 -5.37
CA ILE A 549 -21.47 -2.83 -4.28
C ILE A 549 -20.77 -4.05 -4.84
N ARG A 550 -19.47 -4.18 -4.54
CA ARG A 550 -18.67 -5.37 -4.85
C ARG A 550 -18.73 -6.41 -3.72
N SER A 551 -18.38 -7.64 -4.03
CA SER A 551 -18.40 -8.77 -3.08
C SER A 551 -17.38 -8.63 -1.95
N ASP A 552 -16.24 -7.97 -2.20
CA ASP A 552 -15.18 -7.68 -1.22
C ASP A 552 -15.53 -6.51 -0.29
N GLU A 553 -16.37 -5.58 -0.74
CA GLU A 553 -16.80 -4.43 0.03
C GLU A 553 -18.05 -4.75 0.85
N TYR A 554 -18.12 -4.18 2.06
CA TYR A 554 -19.33 -4.26 2.89
C TYR A 554 -19.81 -5.69 3.21
N SER A 555 -18.91 -6.69 3.12
CA SER A 555 -19.16 -8.12 3.43
C SER A 555 -19.57 -8.37 4.90
N HIS A 556 -19.33 -7.38 5.77
CA HIS A 556 -19.73 -7.38 7.18
C HIS A 556 -21.17 -6.90 7.40
N LEU A 557 -21.85 -6.32 6.39
CA LEU A 557 -23.23 -5.85 6.55
C LEU A 557 -24.19 -7.01 6.78
N ILE A 558 -25.25 -6.76 7.54
CA ILE A 558 -26.25 -7.78 7.84
C ILE A 558 -26.90 -8.26 6.52
N GLY A 559 -26.83 -9.57 6.26
CA GLY A 559 -27.36 -10.16 5.04
C GLY A 559 -26.49 -9.98 3.79
N ALA A 560 -25.25 -9.51 3.94
CA ALA A 560 -24.26 -9.51 2.86
C ALA A 560 -23.92 -10.95 2.45
N PRO A 561 -23.77 -11.22 1.14
CA PRO A 561 -23.40 -12.54 0.66
C PRO A 561 -21.94 -12.82 1.01
N GLN A 562 -21.65 -14.02 1.54
CA GLN A 562 -20.28 -14.48 1.80
C GLN A 562 -19.74 -15.17 0.55
N LEU A 563 -19.52 -14.37 -0.50
CA LEU A 563 -19.00 -14.84 -1.78
C LEU A 563 -17.51 -14.54 -1.85
N ASP A 564 -16.72 -15.56 -2.15
CA ASP A 564 -15.29 -15.43 -2.44
C ASP A 564 -15.12 -15.34 -3.96
N GLU A 565 -15.13 -14.12 -4.50
CA GLU A 565 -14.86 -13.88 -5.92
C GLU A 565 -13.37 -13.65 -6.13
N MET A 566 -12.76 -14.38 -7.08
CA MET A 566 -11.32 -14.26 -7.35
C MET A 566 -10.90 -12.85 -7.79
N ASN A 567 -11.76 -12.13 -8.53
CA ASN A 567 -11.49 -10.77 -9.01
C ASN A 567 -12.73 -9.89 -8.81
N PRO A 568 -12.96 -9.38 -7.59
CA PRO A 568 -14.16 -8.60 -7.26
C PRO A 568 -14.35 -7.36 -8.16
N MET A 569 -13.24 -6.74 -8.59
CA MET A 569 -13.24 -5.57 -9.50
C MET A 569 -13.81 -5.86 -10.90
N MET A 570 -13.79 -7.12 -11.33
CA MET A 570 -14.38 -7.55 -12.60
C MET A 570 -15.66 -8.37 -12.39
N GLY A 571 -16.10 -8.49 -11.15
CA GLY A 571 -17.10 -9.46 -10.68
C GLY A 571 -18.55 -9.04 -10.89
N ASP A 572 -19.42 -9.59 -10.03
CA ASP A 572 -20.87 -9.38 -10.08
C ASP A 572 -21.30 -8.14 -9.28
N HIS A 573 -21.05 -6.96 -9.84
CA HIS A 573 -21.45 -5.67 -9.26
C HIS A 573 -22.02 -4.71 -10.32
N GLY A 574 -22.39 -3.50 -9.90
CA GLY A 574 -23.00 -2.48 -10.76
C GLY A 574 -24.26 -2.98 -11.47
N ILE A 575 -24.47 -2.57 -12.73
CA ILE A 575 -25.68 -2.96 -13.47
C ILE A 575 -25.82 -4.47 -13.66
N ARG A 576 -24.71 -5.21 -13.68
CA ARG A 576 -24.70 -6.69 -13.81
C ARG A 576 -25.43 -7.34 -12.64
N PHE A 577 -25.14 -6.86 -11.44
CA PHE A 577 -25.81 -7.29 -10.21
C PHE A 577 -27.25 -6.76 -10.16
N SER A 578 -27.45 -5.47 -10.42
CA SER A 578 -28.77 -4.84 -10.27
C SER A 578 -29.83 -5.43 -11.21
N LEU A 579 -29.47 -5.83 -12.44
CA LEU A 579 -30.41 -6.46 -13.38
C LEU A 579 -30.78 -7.91 -12.99
N LYS A 580 -29.90 -8.62 -12.27
CA LYS A 580 -30.22 -9.93 -11.67
C LYS A 580 -31.17 -9.77 -10.48
N HIS A 581 -31.03 -8.66 -9.74
CA HIS A 581 -31.81 -8.36 -8.54
C HIS A 581 -32.73 -7.14 -8.76
N LYS A 582 -33.66 -7.24 -9.72
CA LYS A 582 -34.54 -6.14 -10.13
C LYS A 582 -35.32 -5.48 -8.99
N ASP A 583 -35.64 -6.21 -7.92
CA ASP A 583 -36.34 -5.66 -6.76
C ASP A 583 -35.51 -4.58 -6.05
N ILE A 584 -34.19 -4.75 -5.98
CA ILE A 584 -33.25 -3.76 -5.43
C ILE A 584 -33.24 -2.52 -6.34
N LEU A 585 -33.03 -2.73 -7.65
CA LEU A 585 -32.99 -1.64 -8.62
C LEU A 585 -34.30 -0.83 -8.64
N LYS A 586 -35.45 -1.50 -8.57
CA LYS A 586 -36.77 -0.85 -8.48
C LYS A 586 -36.91 -0.01 -7.22
N ALA A 587 -36.38 -0.47 -6.08
CA ALA A 587 -36.43 0.28 -4.82
C ALA A 587 -35.55 1.54 -4.87
N GLU A 588 -34.35 1.46 -5.46
CA GLU A 588 -33.49 2.64 -5.69
C GLU A 588 -34.19 3.66 -6.59
N PHE A 589 -34.79 3.18 -7.69
CA PHE A 589 -35.52 4.01 -8.65
C PHE A 589 -36.77 4.63 -8.03
N ALA A 590 -37.48 3.90 -7.17
CA ALA A 590 -38.63 4.42 -6.45
C ALA A 590 -38.23 5.53 -5.47
N ALA A 591 -37.07 5.41 -4.81
CA ALA A 591 -36.54 6.46 -3.94
C ALA A 591 -36.20 7.73 -4.74
N ILE A 592 -35.55 7.60 -5.90
CA ILE A 592 -35.23 8.73 -6.79
C ILE A 592 -36.51 9.37 -7.35
N LYS A 593 -37.49 8.57 -7.77
CA LYS A 593 -38.80 9.06 -8.23
C LYS A 593 -39.47 9.90 -7.14
N ARG A 594 -39.48 9.42 -5.89
CA ARG A 594 -40.05 10.17 -4.75
C ARG A 594 -39.37 11.52 -4.54
N ILE A 595 -38.06 11.62 -4.76
CA ILE A 595 -37.34 12.90 -4.72
C ILE A 595 -37.80 13.80 -5.86
N ALA A 596 -37.89 13.30 -7.09
CA ALA A 596 -38.32 14.09 -8.24
C ALA A 596 -39.78 14.56 -8.14
N ASP A 597 -40.67 13.74 -7.57
CA ASP A 597 -42.07 14.12 -7.32
C ASP A 597 -42.19 15.22 -6.24
N GLU A 598 -41.36 15.16 -5.19
CA GLU A 598 -41.38 16.15 -4.10
C GLU A 598 -40.73 17.47 -4.50
N PHE A 599 -39.69 17.42 -5.34
CA PHE A 599 -38.89 18.57 -5.76
C PHE A 599 -38.90 18.72 -7.29
N PRO A 600 -40.06 19.03 -7.92
CA PRO A 600 -40.21 19.05 -9.38
C PRO A 600 -39.37 20.14 -10.07
N GLU A 601 -38.93 21.16 -9.34
CA GLU A 601 -38.07 22.22 -9.83
C GLU A 601 -36.58 21.85 -9.88
N LYS A 602 -36.19 20.75 -9.21
CA LYS A 602 -34.80 20.30 -9.13
C LYS A 602 -34.43 19.39 -10.30
N LYS A 603 -33.18 19.47 -10.74
CA LYS A 603 -32.65 18.57 -11.78
C LYS A 603 -32.16 17.27 -11.13
N ILE A 604 -32.76 16.14 -11.49
CA ILE A 604 -32.37 14.84 -10.94
C ILE A 604 -31.84 13.95 -12.07
N GLY A 605 -30.64 13.42 -11.88
CA GLY A 605 -30.02 12.46 -12.80
C GLY A 605 -29.94 11.07 -12.17
N LEU A 606 -30.28 10.04 -12.93
CA LEU A 606 -30.02 8.65 -12.61
C LEU A 606 -28.86 8.15 -13.48
N MET A 607 -27.82 7.61 -12.86
CA MET A 607 -26.61 7.14 -13.53
C MET A 607 -26.41 5.64 -13.33
N VAL A 608 -26.14 4.92 -14.42
CA VAL A 608 -25.96 3.46 -14.42
C VAL A 608 -24.47 3.08 -14.52
N PRO A 609 -23.90 2.34 -13.55
CA PRO A 609 -22.50 1.91 -13.56
C PRO A 609 -22.27 0.59 -14.31
N MET A 610 -21.02 0.33 -14.69
CA MET A 610 -20.46 -0.93 -15.21
C MET A 610 -21.13 -1.46 -16.49
N LEU A 611 -21.69 -0.56 -17.30
CA LEU A 611 -22.30 -0.91 -18.58
C LEU A 611 -21.26 -1.49 -19.54
N ILE A 612 -21.59 -2.59 -20.20
CA ILE A 612 -20.76 -3.18 -21.27
C ILE A 612 -21.57 -3.50 -22.53
N ARG A 613 -22.90 -3.38 -22.48
CA ARG A 613 -23.81 -3.70 -23.58
C ARG A 613 -24.98 -2.72 -23.66
N VAL A 614 -25.46 -2.44 -24.86
CA VAL A 614 -26.61 -1.55 -25.09
C VAL A 614 -27.89 -2.14 -24.48
N GLU A 615 -28.05 -3.46 -24.51
CA GLU A 615 -29.24 -4.13 -23.95
C GLU A 615 -29.40 -3.92 -22.45
N GLU A 616 -28.30 -3.70 -21.72
CA GLU A 616 -28.33 -3.40 -20.28
C GLU A 616 -29.04 -2.07 -20.05
N LEU A 617 -28.72 -1.04 -20.85
CA LEU A 617 -29.39 0.26 -20.80
C LEU A 617 -30.87 0.17 -21.18
N VAL A 618 -31.18 -0.60 -22.23
CA VAL A 618 -32.58 -0.84 -22.67
C VAL A 618 -33.38 -1.49 -21.54
N GLU A 619 -32.83 -2.50 -20.88
CA GLU A 619 -33.49 -3.16 -19.76
C GLU A 619 -33.63 -2.24 -18.55
N THR A 620 -32.62 -1.42 -18.24
CA THR A 620 -32.72 -0.40 -17.20
C THR A 620 -33.84 0.60 -17.47
N LYS A 621 -33.98 1.09 -18.71
CA LYS A 621 -35.07 1.98 -19.12
C LYS A 621 -36.44 1.32 -18.99
N LYS A 622 -36.56 0.01 -19.23
CA LYS A 622 -37.81 -0.73 -18.95
C LYS A 622 -38.12 -0.74 -17.46
N VAL A 623 -37.14 -1.03 -16.60
CA VAL A 623 -37.33 -0.99 -15.14
C VAL A 623 -37.72 0.42 -14.68
N ALA A 624 -37.09 1.47 -15.22
CA ALA A 624 -37.45 2.86 -14.95
C ALA A 624 -38.91 3.15 -15.30
N LYS A 625 -39.36 2.69 -16.47
CA LYS A 625 -40.76 2.82 -16.92
C LYS A 625 -41.73 2.02 -16.06
N GLU A 626 -41.36 0.83 -15.59
CA GLU A 626 -42.17 0.02 -14.67
C GLU A 626 -42.38 0.70 -13.32
N VAL A 627 -41.34 1.36 -12.78
CA VAL A 627 -41.44 2.17 -11.55
C VAL A 627 -42.22 3.47 -11.79
N GLY A 628 -42.32 3.90 -13.05
CA GLY A 628 -42.98 5.12 -13.46
C GLY A 628 -42.11 6.35 -13.19
N LEU A 629 -40.81 6.27 -13.47
CA LEU A 629 -39.92 7.44 -13.43
C LEU A 629 -40.52 8.57 -14.26
N VAL A 630 -40.54 9.76 -13.68
CA VAL A 630 -41.11 10.97 -14.26
C VAL A 630 -40.17 11.57 -15.31
N ASP A 631 -40.73 12.20 -16.34
CA ASP A 631 -39.98 12.70 -17.51
C ASP A 631 -38.92 13.77 -17.17
N ASN A 632 -38.96 14.35 -15.96
CA ASN A 632 -37.96 15.32 -15.49
C ASN A 632 -36.70 14.67 -14.88
N ILE A 633 -36.64 13.33 -14.79
CA ILE A 633 -35.43 12.61 -14.40
C ILE A 633 -34.59 12.33 -15.64
N GLN A 634 -33.36 12.85 -15.64
CA GLN A 634 -32.38 12.58 -16.69
C GLN A 634 -31.79 11.17 -16.49
N ILE A 635 -31.65 10.40 -17.55
CA ILE A 635 -31.04 9.06 -17.53
C ILE A 635 -29.67 9.14 -18.22
N GLY A 636 -28.66 8.66 -17.50
CA GLY A 636 -27.29 8.61 -17.98
C GLY A 636 -26.56 7.33 -17.62
N VAL A 637 -25.37 7.16 -18.18
CA VAL A 637 -24.48 6.03 -17.89
C VAL A 637 -23.13 6.52 -17.38
N MET A 638 -22.48 5.70 -16.56
CA MET A 638 -21.07 5.87 -16.26
C MET A 638 -20.25 5.18 -17.36
N VAL A 639 -19.43 5.93 -18.06
CA VAL A 639 -18.50 5.41 -19.06
C VAL A 639 -17.20 5.06 -18.33
N GLU A 640 -17.09 3.80 -17.94
CA GLU A 640 -15.99 3.29 -17.13
C GLU A 640 -15.46 1.93 -17.60
N THR A 641 -15.97 1.42 -18.71
CA THR A 641 -15.47 0.20 -19.35
C THR A 641 -15.02 0.51 -20.77
N PRO A 642 -13.93 -0.12 -21.26
CA PRO A 642 -13.52 0.02 -22.66
C PRO A 642 -14.64 -0.41 -23.62
N ALA A 643 -15.46 -1.39 -23.24
CA ALA A 643 -16.63 -1.79 -24.04
C ALA A 643 -17.58 -0.59 -24.24
N ALA A 644 -17.98 0.10 -23.17
CA ALA A 644 -18.86 1.28 -23.27
C ALA A 644 -18.25 2.40 -24.11
N VAL A 645 -16.92 2.57 -24.10
CA VAL A 645 -16.23 3.51 -25.00
C VAL A 645 -16.39 3.10 -26.46
N GLN A 646 -16.21 1.82 -26.78
CA GLN A 646 -16.29 1.34 -28.17
C GLN A 646 -17.71 1.39 -28.74
N ILE A 647 -18.73 1.19 -27.91
CA ILE A 647 -20.16 1.22 -28.32
C ILE A 647 -20.87 2.53 -27.93
N ILE A 648 -20.11 3.63 -27.76
CA ILE A 648 -20.67 4.89 -27.26
C ILE A 648 -21.71 5.48 -28.21
N GLU A 649 -21.54 5.29 -29.52
CA GLU A 649 -22.48 5.78 -30.52
C GLU A 649 -23.85 5.09 -30.38
N GLU A 650 -23.87 3.77 -30.25
CA GLU A 650 -25.10 3.00 -30.05
C GLU A 650 -25.76 3.32 -28.70
N ILE A 651 -24.95 3.54 -27.65
CA ILE A 651 -25.45 4.01 -26.35
C ILE A 651 -26.15 5.37 -26.48
N CYS A 652 -25.57 6.30 -27.25
CA CYS A 652 -26.17 7.61 -27.51
C CYS A 652 -27.47 7.50 -28.34
N GLN A 653 -27.51 6.62 -29.35
CA GLN A 653 -28.68 6.40 -30.20
C GLN A 653 -29.91 5.90 -29.43
N GLU A 654 -29.72 5.17 -28.32
CA GLU A 654 -30.82 4.75 -27.44
C GLU A 654 -31.50 5.92 -26.70
N GLY A 655 -30.98 7.13 -26.81
CA GLY A 655 -31.54 8.35 -26.20
C GLY A 655 -31.09 8.51 -24.76
N LEU A 656 -29.89 9.04 -24.59
CA LEU A 656 -29.26 9.31 -23.29
C LEU A 656 -29.24 10.82 -23.02
N ASP A 657 -29.43 11.24 -21.76
CA ASP A 657 -29.34 12.66 -21.40
C ASP A 657 -27.90 13.10 -21.10
N PHE A 658 -27.11 12.22 -20.46
CA PHE A 658 -25.74 12.52 -20.06
C PHE A 658 -24.88 11.26 -19.88
N ILE A 659 -23.56 11.40 -20.01
CA ILE A 659 -22.57 10.44 -19.55
C ILE A 659 -21.73 11.01 -18.42
N SER A 660 -21.14 10.15 -17.59
CA SER A 660 -20.05 10.55 -16.69
C SER A 660 -18.89 9.56 -16.77
N PHE A 661 -17.67 10.04 -16.93
CA PHE A 661 -16.49 9.19 -16.91
C PHE A 661 -16.20 8.70 -15.50
N GLY A 662 -16.11 7.38 -15.34
CA GLY A 662 -15.51 6.71 -14.18
C GLY A 662 -14.06 6.39 -14.49
N THR A 663 -13.17 7.40 -14.48
CA THR A 663 -11.77 7.24 -14.93
C THR A 663 -10.99 6.21 -14.14
N ASN A 664 -11.39 6.04 -12.89
CA ASN A 664 -10.91 5.01 -11.98
C ASN A 664 -10.91 3.62 -12.63
N ASP A 665 -12.09 3.17 -13.05
CA ASP A 665 -12.26 1.82 -13.58
C ASP A 665 -11.96 1.79 -15.09
N LEU A 666 -12.17 2.91 -15.79
CA LEU A 666 -11.76 3.04 -17.19
C LEU A 666 -10.25 2.82 -17.35
N THR A 667 -9.43 3.51 -16.53
CA THR A 667 -7.96 3.35 -16.54
C THR A 667 -7.56 1.93 -16.19
N GLN A 668 -8.21 1.36 -15.17
CA GLN A 668 -7.95 0.01 -14.70
C GLN A 668 -8.13 -1.03 -15.82
N PHE A 669 -9.28 -0.98 -16.51
CA PHE A 669 -9.60 -1.94 -17.56
C PHE A 669 -8.88 -1.67 -18.87
N THR A 670 -8.64 -0.41 -19.22
CA THR A 670 -7.89 -0.04 -20.43
C THR A 670 -6.44 -0.48 -20.36
N LEU A 671 -5.82 -0.34 -19.19
CA LEU A 671 -4.43 -0.75 -18.96
C LEU A 671 -4.30 -2.19 -18.46
N ALA A 672 -5.43 -2.90 -18.28
CA ALA A 672 -5.50 -4.28 -17.79
C ALA A 672 -4.69 -4.50 -16.51
N LEU A 673 -4.86 -3.63 -15.53
CA LEU A 673 -4.15 -3.67 -14.24
C LEU A 673 -5.14 -3.64 -13.09
N ASP A 674 -4.75 -4.09 -11.90
CA ASP A 674 -5.55 -3.90 -10.68
C ASP A 674 -4.87 -2.81 -9.85
N ARG A 675 -5.57 -1.68 -9.63
CA ARG A 675 -5.00 -0.54 -8.91
C ARG A 675 -4.79 -0.83 -7.41
N ASN A 676 -5.40 -1.89 -6.89
CA ASN A 676 -5.18 -2.36 -5.52
C ASN A 676 -4.07 -3.41 -5.43
N ASN A 677 -3.56 -3.90 -6.56
CA ASN A 677 -2.45 -4.84 -6.59
C ASN A 677 -1.11 -4.10 -6.56
N GLU A 678 -0.40 -4.24 -5.45
CA GLU A 678 0.85 -3.53 -5.16
C GLU A 678 1.96 -3.79 -6.19
N HIS A 679 1.91 -4.91 -6.93
CA HIS A 679 2.90 -5.25 -7.95
C HIS A 679 2.76 -4.47 -9.25
N VAL A 680 1.58 -3.90 -9.53
CA VAL A 680 1.27 -3.21 -10.79
C VAL A 680 0.66 -1.83 -10.58
N GLN A 681 0.33 -1.45 -9.34
CA GLN A 681 -0.28 -0.16 -9.02
C GLN A 681 0.57 1.04 -9.51
N ASN A 682 1.90 0.92 -9.56
CA ASN A 682 2.80 1.96 -10.09
C ASN A 682 2.61 2.22 -11.59
N LEU A 683 1.99 1.30 -12.33
CA LEU A 683 1.66 1.45 -13.75
C LEU A 683 0.30 2.15 -13.96
N TYR A 684 -0.49 2.35 -12.89
CA TYR A 684 -1.77 3.06 -12.97
C TYR A 684 -1.54 4.54 -13.29
N ASP A 685 -2.01 4.96 -14.46
CA ASP A 685 -1.90 6.34 -14.92
C ASP A 685 -3.15 6.77 -15.70
N GLU A 686 -3.95 7.64 -15.09
CA GLU A 686 -5.16 8.21 -15.70
C GLU A 686 -4.85 9.17 -16.85
N THR A 687 -3.60 9.63 -16.95
CA THR A 687 -3.11 10.48 -18.03
C THR A 687 -2.46 9.68 -19.17
N HIS A 688 -2.53 8.35 -19.10
CA HIS A 688 -2.00 7.48 -20.15
C HIS A 688 -2.66 7.80 -21.50
N PRO A 689 -1.90 7.86 -22.63
CA PRO A 689 -2.46 8.25 -23.93
C PRO A 689 -3.65 7.42 -24.41
N ALA A 690 -3.71 6.13 -24.04
CA ALA A 690 -4.88 5.29 -24.35
C ALA A 690 -6.14 5.82 -23.66
N VAL A 691 -6.07 6.10 -22.36
CA VAL A 691 -7.20 6.61 -21.57
C VAL A 691 -7.62 8.00 -22.04
N LEU A 692 -6.66 8.89 -22.29
CA LEU A 692 -6.95 10.23 -22.81
C LEU A 692 -7.65 10.20 -24.18
N ARG A 693 -7.23 9.29 -25.08
CA ARG A 693 -7.88 9.11 -26.39
C ARG A 693 -9.31 8.60 -26.26
N GLU A 694 -9.56 7.66 -25.36
CA GLU A 694 -10.91 7.15 -25.09
C GLU A 694 -11.82 8.26 -24.56
N ILE A 695 -11.34 9.05 -23.60
CA ILE A 695 -12.08 10.22 -23.07
C ILE A 695 -12.39 11.21 -24.19
N ALA A 696 -11.39 11.61 -24.98
CA ALA A 696 -11.57 12.56 -26.07
C ALA A 696 -12.54 12.04 -27.14
N HIS A 697 -12.47 10.75 -27.48
CA HIS A 697 -13.38 10.11 -28.43
C HIS A 697 -14.82 10.16 -27.94
N VAL A 698 -15.07 9.76 -26.68
CA VAL A 698 -16.42 9.79 -26.09
C VAL A 698 -16.96 11.20 -26.02
N ILE A 699 -16.16 12.20 -25.60
CA ILE A 699 -16.59 13.60 -25.57
C ILE A 699 -17.03 14.06 -26.96
N LYS A 700 -16.23 13.74 -28.00
CA LYS A 700 -16.55 14.10 -29.38
C LYS A 700 -17.87 13.49 -29.83
N VAL A 701 -18.06 12.18 -29.68
CA VAL A 701 -19.28 11.48 -30.11
C VAL A 701 -20.50 12.00 -29.34
N CYS A 702 -20.42 12.14 -28.02
CA CYS A 702 -21.54 12.65 -27.23
C CYS A 702 -21.95 14.07 -27.65
N ARG A 703 -21.01 14.93 -28.02
CA ARG A 703 -21.32 16.28 -28.54
C ARG A 703 -22.09 16.23 -29.86
N GLU A 704 -21.77 15.30 -30.77
CA GLU A 704 -22.49 15.13 -32.04
C GLU A 704 -23.95 14.69 -31.81
N TYR A 705 -24.20 13.92 -30.75
CA TYR A 705 -25.54 13.46 -30.34
C TYR A 705 -26.26 14.38 -29.35
N GLY A 706 -25.63 15.47 -28.91
CA GLY A 706 -26.20 16.40 -27.93
C GLY A 706 -26.34 15.83 -26.51
N VAL A 707 -25.53 14.84 -26.16
CA VAL A 707 -25.48 14.19 -24.84
C VAL A 707 -24.49 14.93 -23.92
N GLU A 708 -24.92 15.33 -22.72
CA GLU A 708 -24.06 16.07 -21.77
C GLU A 708 -22.91 15.17 -21.27
N THR A 709 -21.70 15.68 -21.24
CA THR A 709 -20.51 14.95 -20.79
C THR A 709 -20.02 15.47 -19.44
N SER A 710 -19.69 14.54 -18.55
CA SER A 710 -19.14 14.83 -17.22
C SER A 710 -17.99 13.89 -16.91
N ILE A 711 -17.11 14.30 -15.99
CA ILE A 711 -16.17 13.40 -15.32
C ILE A 711 -16.50 13.37 -13.83
N CYS A 712 -16.31 12.21 -13.20
CA CYS A 712 -16.37 12.06 -11.75
C CYS A 712 -15.18 11.28 -11.23
N GLY A 713 -14.81 11.53 -9.97
CA GLY A 713 -13.66 10.90 -9.32
C GLY A 713 -12.46 11.83 -9.13
N GLN A 714 -11.35 11.28 -8.68
CA GLN A 714 -10.17 12.05 -8.31
C GLN A 714 -9.49 12.69 -9.52
N ALA A 715 -9.54 12.06 -10.69
CA ALA A 715 -9.00 12.61 -11.94
C ALA A 715 -9.53 14.00 -12.26
N GLY A 716 -10.85 14.22 -12.11
CA GLY A 716 -11.46 15.54 -12.33
C GLY A 716 -11.00 16.61 -11.34
N SER A 717 -10.42 16.18 -10.21
CA SER A 717 -9.84 17.07 -9.19
C SER A 717 -8.35 17.37 -9.41
N ARG A 718 -7.77 16.95 -10.56
CA ARG A 718 -6.38 17.21 -10.95
C ARG A 718 -6.29 18.33 -12.00
N PRO A 719 -5.46 19.38 -11.80
CA PRO A 719 -5.37 20.51 -12.73
C PRO A 719 -5.07 20.14 -14.19
N GLU A 720 -4.13 19.22 -14.41
CA GLU A 720 -3.72 18.79 -15.75
C GLU A 720 -4.87 18.09 -16.51
N MET A 721 -5.61 17.23 -15.83
CA MET A 721 -6.78 16.56 -16.39
C MET A 721 -7.90 17.58 -16.62
N ALA A 722 -8.16 18.49 -15.67
CA ALA A 722 -9.19 19.51 -15.83
C ALA A 722 -8.94 20.38 -17.07
N LYS A 723 -7.69 20.79 -17.31
CA LYS A 723 -7.30 21.54 -18.50
C LYS A 723 -7.56 20.74 -19.79
N PHE A 724 -7.09 19.50 -19.84
CA PHE A 724 -7.30 18.60 -20.99
C PHE A 724 -8.80 18.41 -21.31
N LEU A 725 -9.65 18.24 -20.28
CA LEU A 725 -11.08 18.03 -20.49
C LEU A 725 -11.78 19.29 -21.01
N VAL A 726 -11.37 20.47 -20.54
CA VAL A 726 -11.86 21.75 -21.05
C VAL A 726 -11.46 21.94 -22.50
N GLU A 727 -10.23 21.60 -22.87
CA GLU A 727 -9.73 21.61 -24.26
C GLU A 727 -10.53 20.62 -25.15
N CYS A 728 -10.90 19.45 -24.64
CA CYS A 728 -11.78 18.51 -25.36
C CYS A 728 -13.23 19.00 -25.46
N GLY A 729 -13.62 20.01 -24.68
CA GLY A 729 -14.96 20.58 -24.64
C GLY A 729 -15.96 19.77 -23.82
N ILE A 730 -15.54 19.26 -22.65
CA ILE A 730 -16.45 18.66 -21.67
C ILE A 730 -17.49 19.67 -21.16
N ASP A 731 -18.69 19.22 -20.78
CA ASP A 731 -19.74 20.11 -20.27
C ASP A 731 -19.61 20.40 -18.77
N SER A 732 -19.09 19.43 -17.99
CA SER A 732 -19.00 19.56 -16.53
C SER A 732 -17.92 18.70 -15.89
N LEU A 733 -17.42 19.15 -14.74
CA LEU A 733 -16.48 18.41 -13.88
C LEU A 733 -17.11 18.22 -12.50
N SER A 734 -17.15 16.98 -12.03
CA SER A 734 -17.58 16.64 -10.67
C SER A 734 -16.36 16.40 -9.80
N VAL A 735 -16.11 17.33 -8.87
CA VAL A 735 -14.87 17.37 -8.06
C VAL A 735 -15.15 17.26 -6.57
N ASN A 736 -14.13 16.92 -5.78
CA ASN A 736 -14.27 16.98 -4.33
C ASN A 736 -14.48 18.43 -3.88
N ALA A 737 -15.27 18.61 -2.82
CA ALA A 737 -15.66 19.94 -2.35
C ALA A 737 -14.46 20.83 -1.96
N ASP A 738 -13.39 20.25 -1.42
CA ASP A 738 -12.14 20.95 -1.06
C ASP A 738 -11.30 21.33 -2.29
N ALA A 739 -11.32 20.52 -3.34
CA ALA A 739 -10.66 20.85 -4.60
C ALA A 739 -11.45 21.84 -5.47
N ALA A 740 -12.76 22.03 -5.19
CA ALA A 740 -13.69 22.75 -6.06
C ALA A 740 -13.23 24.16 -6.45
N LYS A 741 -12.75 24.97 -5.49
CA LYS A 741 -12.26 26.33 -5.78
C LYS A 741 -11.05 26.29 -6.71
N LYS A 742 -10.02 25.54 -6.33
CA LYS A 742 -8.78 25.43 -7.12
C LYS A 742 -9.06 24.97 -8.54
N ILE A 743 -9.91 23.95 -8.72
CA ILE A 743 -10.23 23.45 -10.05
C ILE A 743 -11.08 24.44 -10.83
N SER A 744 -12.00 25.16 -10.19
CA SER A 744 -12.73 26.23 -10.87
C SER A 744 -11.79 27.34 -11.38
N GLU A 745 -10.72 27.67 -10.66
CA GLU A 745 -9.71 28.64 -11.10
C GLU A 745 -8.92 28.13 -12.31
N VAL A 746 -8.50 26.86 -12.29
CA VAL A 746 -7.82 26.20 -13.41
C VAL A 746 -8.72 26.14 -14.65
N VAL A 747 -9.98 25.81 -14.48
CA VAL A 747 -10.97 25.77 -15.57
C VAL A 747 -11.19 27.17 -16.15
N ALA A 748 -11.33 28.20 -15.30
CA ALA A 748 -11.47 29.58 -15.76
C ALA A 748 -10.24 30.07 -16.56
N GLU A 749 -9.03 29.67 -16.13
CA GLU A 749 -7.80 29.96 -16.86
C GLU A 749 -7.73 29.21 -18.20
N ALA A 750 -8.06 27.92 -18.23
CA ALA A 750 -8.11 27.12 -19.45
C ALA A 750 -9.11 27.69 -20.47
N GLU A 751 -10.30 28.10 -20.02
CA GLU A 751 -11.31 28.75 -20.86
C GLU A 751 -10.83 30.08 -21.45
N LYS A 752 -10.12 30.89 -20.65
CA LYS A 752 -9.55 32.15 -21.11
C LYS A 752 -8.49 31.92 -22.21
N ASN A 753 -7.62 30.93 -22.01
CA ASN A 753 -6.58 30.60 -22.99
C ASN A 753 -7.18 30.08 -24.30
N LEU A 754 -8.27 29.29 -24.25
CA LEU A 754 -8.98 28.85 -25.46
C LEU A 754 -9.56 30.03 -26.25
N ILE A 755 -10.20 30.99 -25.57
CA ILE A 755 -10.75 32.19 -26.23
C ILE A 755 -9.64 33.04 -26.84
N GLU A 756 -8.51 33.19 -26.16
CA GLU A 756 -7.36 33.93 -26.70
C GLU A 756 -6.72 33.22 -27.90
N THR A 757 -6.69 31.88 -27.89
CA THR A 757 -6.18 31.08 -29.02
C THR A 757 -7.13 31.15 -30.21
N GLU A 758 -8.45 30.98 -30.00
CA GLU A 758 -9.47 31.12 -31.04
C GLU A 758 -9.48 32.54 -31.65
N ALA A 759 -9.25 33.58 -30.84
CA ALA A 759 -9.15 34.96 -31.32
C ALA A 759 -7.88 35.19 -32.16
N GLN A 760 -6.74 34.59 -31.78
CA GLN A 760 -5.49 34.65 -32.54
C GLN A 760 -5.59 33.88 -33.86
N GLU A 761 -6.20 32.70 -33.88
CA GLU A 761 -6.44 31.93 -35.10
C GLU A 761 -7.36 32.69 -36.07
N LEU A 762 -8.37 33.39 -35.56
CA LEU A 762 -9.24 34.26 -36.36
C LEU A 762 -8.52 35.51 -36.89
N GLU A 763 -7.62 36.12 -36.10
CA GLU A 763 -6.77 37.24 -36.55
C GLU A 763 -5.75 36.79 -37.62
N GLU A 764 -5.15 35.59 -37.48
CA GLU A 764 -4.27 34.99 -38.49
C GLU A 764 -5.01 34.55 -39.77
N GLU A 765 -6.26 34.08 -39.65
CA GLU A 765 -7.15 33.84 -40.80
C GLU A 765 -7.56 35.15 -41.49
N GLU A 766 -7.80 36.24 -40.76
CA GLU A 766 -8.08 37.56 -41.33
C GLU A 766 -6.83 38.17 -42.01
N GLU A 767 -5.64 38.08 -41.40
CA GLU A 767 -4.37 38.56 -42.01
C GLU A 767 -3.96 37.72 -43.23
N SER A 768 -4.17 36.40 -43.21
CA SER A 768 -3.91 35.54 -44.39
C SER A 768 -4.96 35.71 -45.50
N SER A 769 -6.12 36.29 -45.21
CA SER A 769 -7.13 36.66 -46.21
C SER A 769 -6.82 37.99 -46.94
N GLU A 770 -5.95 38.85 -46.39
CA GLU A 770 -5.50 40.09 -47.05
C GLU A 770 -4.30 39.86 -48.00
N GLU A 771 -3.58 38.74 -47.91
CA GLU A 771 -2.50 38.35 -48.83
C GLU A 771 -2.86 37.15 -49.72
N VAL A 772 -3.88 37.28 -50.58
CA VAL A 772 -4.05 36.36 -51.72
C VAL A 772 -4.24 37.13 -53.03
N GLU A 773 -3.12 37.39 -53.71
CA GLU A 773 -3.08 37.85 -55.10
C GLU A 773 -3.53 36.69 -56.02
N VAL A 774 -4.74 36.84 -56.56
CA VAL A 774 -5.38 35.88 -57.47
C VAL A 774 -4.58 35.73 -58.77
N LYS A 775 -4.22 34.49 -59.13
CA LYS A 775 -4.04 34.08 -60.54
C LYS A 775 -5.00 32.94 -60.90
N PRO A 776 -5.82 33.08 -61.95
CA PRO A 776 -6.92 32.17 -62.23
C PRO A 776 -6.53 31.07 -63.22
N ALA A 777 -7.09 29.87 -63.02
CA ALA A 777 -7.38 28.96 -64.11
C ALA A 777 -8.68 28.19 -63.81
N TYR A 778 -9.70 28.50 -64.63
CA TYR A 778 -11.04 27.93 -64.65
C TYR A 778 -11.08 26.44 -64.97
N GLY A 779 -12.05 25.73 -64.39
CA GLY A 779 -12.53 24.45 -64.92
C GLY A 779 -13.71 23.88 -64.11
N LYS A 780 -14.94 24.27 -64.49
CA LYS A 780 -16.22 23.74 -63.98
C LYS A 780 -16.27 22.21 -63.95
N LEU A 781 -17.01 21.62 -62.99
CA LEU A 781 -18.11 20.68 -63.24
C LEU A 781 -18.94 20.44 -61.96
N GLN A 782 -20.26 20.49 -62.13
CA GLN A 782 -21.29 20.12 -61.14
C GLN A 782 -21.64 18.63 -61.27
N ALA A 783 -22.02 18.05 -60.13
CA ALA A 783 -23.06 17.04 -59.88
C ALA A 783 -23.09 15.74 -60.70
N GLY A 784 -23.01 14.60 -59.99
CA GLY A 784 -23.50 13.30 -60.45
C GLY A 784 -22.67 12.11 -59.97
N GLU A 785 -23.18 11.47 -58.91
CA GLU A 785 -23.18 10.01 -58.60
C GLU A 785 -21.98 9.09 -58.93
N SER A 786 -21.73 8.26 -57.91
CA SER A 786 -21.42 6.82 -57.96
C SER A 786 -19.97 6.33 -58.13
N GLU A 787 -19.63 5.49 -57.15
CA GLU A 787 -18.72 4.33 -57.20
C GLU A 787 -17.20 4.58 -57.16
N ASP A 788 -16.53 3.69 -56.42
CA ASP A 788 -15.09 3.44 -56.34
C ASP A 788 -14.22 4.31 -55.41
N ILE A 789 -14.37 4.11 -54.10
CA ILE A 789 -13.31 4.41 -53.11
C ILE A 789 -12.79 3.14 -52.40
N GLU A 790 -13.41 1.96 -52.59
CA GLU A 790 -12.91 0.71 -52.01
C GLU A 790 -11.75 0.06 -52.80
N GLU A 791 -11.40 0.54 -54.00
CA GLU A 791 -10.35 -0.09 -54.82
C GLU A 791 -8.95 0.56 -54.70
N THR A 792 -8.82 1.65 -53.93
CA THR A 792 -7.54 2.38 -53.80
C THR A 792 -6.72 1.96 -52.57
N ILE A 793 -7.36 1.34 -51.56
CA ILE A 793 -6.65 0.87 -50.34
C ILE A 793 -6.08 -0.55 -50.50
N LEU A 794 -6.49 -1.29 -51.54
CA LEU A 794 -6.05 -2.67 -51.80
C LEU A 794 -4.88 -2.82 -52.79
N LYS A 795 -4.21 -1.74 -53.18
CA LYS A 795 -3.05 -1.78 -54.09
C LYS A 795 -1.69 -1.45 -53.47
N GLU A 796 -1.62 -1.19 -52.16
CA GLU A 796 -0.35 -0.94 -51.45
C GLU A 796 0.18 -2.14 -50.61
N LEU A 797 -0.42 -3.32 -50.74
CA LEU A 797 -0.02 -4.53 -49.98
C LEU A 797 0.51 -5.70 -50.82
N GLU A 798 0.76 -5.55 -52.12
CA GLU A 798 1.44 -6.57 -52.93
C GLU A 798 2.63 -5.94 -53.68
N GLY A 799 3.83 -6.46 -53.40
CA GLY A 799 5.10 -5.82 -53.70
C GLY A 799 5.59 -5.89 -55.15
N GLU A 800 6.70 -5.20 -55.43
CA GLU A 800 8.00 -5.83 -55.71
C GLU A 800 9.02 -4.77 -56.18
N ASP A 801 10.13 -4.74 -55.45
CA ASP A 801 11.51 -4.81 -55.91
C ASP A 801 12.02 -3.92 -57.06
N ASN A 802 13.04 -3.10 -56.76
CA ASN A 802 14.27 -2.96 -57.56
C ASN A 802 15.29 -2.08 -56.83
N GLY A 803 16.33 -2.72 -56.30
CA GLY A 803 17.36 -2.10 -55.45
C GLY A 803 18.51 -1.39 -56.17
N ASN A 804 19.45 -0.85 -55.37
CA ASN A 804 20.89 -1.00 -55.59
C ASN A 804 21.74 -0.57 -54.36
N ASN A 805 22.49 -1.55 -53.83
CA ASN A 805 23.86 -1.55 -53.26
C ASN A 805 24.35 -0.64 -52.11
N GLY A 806 24.80 -1.32 -51.03
CA GLY A 806 25.88 -0.89 -50.14
C GLY A 806 26.10 -1.79 -48.91
N ASN A 807 27.06 -2.75 -48.98
CA ASN A 807 27.55 -3.71 -47.96
C ASN A 807 27.79 -3.13 -46.54
N GLY A 808 27.78 -3.88 -45.41
CA GLY A 808 27.72 -5.34 -45.20
C GLY A 808 27.74 -5.77 -43.70
N ASP A 809 27.65 -7.10 -43.51
CA ASP A 809 28.01 -7.99 -42.38
C ASP A 809 27.44 -7.79 -40.95
N TYR A 810 26.43 -8.61 -40.59
CA TYR A 810 26.57 -9.69 -39.59
C TYR A 810 25.29 -10.57 -39.52
N MET A 811 25.44 -11.90 -39.60
CA MET A 811 24.41 -12.91 -39.33
C MET A 811 24.92 -13.86 -38.23
N PRO A 812 24.03 -14.35 -37.35
CA PRO A 812 24.06 -15.76 -36.99
C PRO A 812 22.69 -16.44 -37.10
N SER A 813 22.79 -17.73 -37.43
CA SER A 813 21.81 -18.76 -37.78
C SER A 813 20.72 -19.10 -36.73
N MET A 814 19.51 -19.45 -37.21
CA MET A 814 18.51 -20.25 -36.49
C MET A 814 18.72 -21.77 -36.66
N PRO A 815 18.33 -22.62 -35.69
CA PRO A 815 18.02 -24.03 -35.92
C PRO A 815 16.54 -24.25 -36.34
N LYS A 816 16.33 -25.27 -37.18
CA LYS A 816 15.05 -25.74 -37.74
C LYS A 816 14.37 -26.85 -36.89
N GLY A 817 13.03 -26.92 -36.99
CA GLY A 817 12.15 -28.12 -36.93
C GLY A 817 11.79 -28.62 -35.52
N ASN A 818 10.58 -29.09 -35.19
CA ASN A 818 9.42 -29.60 -35.95
C ASN A 818 8.16 -29.46 -35.06
N GLU A 819 7.03 -28.97 -35.59
CA GLU A 819 5.77 -29.72 -35.88
C GLU A 819 5.01 -30.26 -34.65
N ASP A 820 3.93 -29.54 -34.26
CA ASP A 820 2.55 -30.06 -34.05
C ASP A 820 1.71 -29.06 -33.23
N VAL A 821 0.90 -28.24 -33.90
CA VAL A 821 -0.17 -27.46 -33.26
C VAL A 821 -1.46 -27.66 -34.05
N PRO A 822 -2.52 -28.26 -33.48
CA PRO A 822 -3.80 -28.41 -34.17
C PRO A 822 -4.61 -27.09 -34.12
N PRO A 823 -5.44 -26.80 -35.13
CA PRO A 823 -6.15 -25.52 -35.26
C PRO A 823 -7.40 -25.43 -34.36
N LEU A 824 -7.70 -24.20 -33.92
CA LEU A 824 -8.96 -23.82 -33.27
C LEU A 824 -10.14 -23.91 -34.25
N ASN A 825 -11.04 -24.87 -34.04
CA ASN A 825 -12.51 -24.73 -33.95
C ASN A 825 -13.19 -26.07 -34.28
N GLU A 826 -13.61 -26.82 -33.27
CA GLU A 826 -14.79 -27.69 -33.38
C GLU A 826 -15.59 -27.59 -32.07
N SER A 827 -16.78 -27.01 -32.20
CA SER A 827 -17.78 -26.85 -31.15
C SER A 827 -18.41 -28.19 -30.75
N MET A 828 -18.48 -28.47 -29.44
CA MET A 828 -19.47 -29.40 -28.87
C MET A 828 -20.35 -28.66 -27.85
N PRO A 829 -21.69 -28.76 -27.91
CA PRO A 829 -22.59 -28.15 -26.94
C PRO A 829 -22.74 -29.08 -25.74
N VAL A 830 -22.47 -28.58 -24.52
CA VAL A 830 -22.81 -29.30 -23.29
C VAL A 830 -24.02 -28.63 -22.66
N GLY A 831 -25.14 -29.35 -22.66
CA GLY A 831 -26.44 -28.92 -22.15
C GLY A 831 -26.48 -28.84 -20.62
N SER A 832 -27.45 -28.06 -20.13
CA SER A 832 -27.65 -27.65 -18.75
C SER A 832 -28.19 -28.72 -17.78
N GLU A 833 -27.78 -29.99 -17.90
CA GLU A 833 -28.31 -31.09 -17.04
C GLU A 833 -27.26 -31.92 -16.29
N MET A 834 -25.98 -31.51 -16.24
CA MET A 834 -24.94 -32.23 -15.46
C MET A 834 -24.56 -31.59 -14.10
N PHE A 835 -25.40 -30.72 -13.54
CA PHE A 835 -25.21 -30.24 -12.16
C PHE A 835 -26.26 -30.80 -11.21
N SER A 836 -26.29 -32.11 -11.02
CA SER A 836 -26.83 -32.69 -9.79
C SER A 836 -26.28 -34.09 -9.53
N GLN A 837 -25.14 -34.17 -8.84
CA GLN A 837 -24.85 -35.22 -7.84
C GLN A 837 -23.53 -34.86 -7.15
N ARG A 838 -23.60 -34.52 -5.85
CA ARG A 838 -22.43 -34.35 -5.00
C ARG A 838 -21.96 -35.73 -4.55
N THR A 839 -20.78 -36.15 -4.98
CA THR A 839 -20.03 -37.28 -4.38
C THR A 839 -19.26 -36.79 -3.15
N SER A 840 -19.02 -37.67 -2.19
CA SER A 840 -18.38 -37.32 -0.92
C SER A 840 -16.84 -37.31 -1.05
N PRO A 841 -16.10 -36.56 -0.21
CA PRO A 841 -14.64 -36.45 -0.27
C PRO A 841 -13.86 -37.77 -0.12
N GLU A 842 -14.51 -38.83 0.36
CA GLU A 842 -13.88 -40.16 0.51
C GLU A 842 -13.87 -40.95 -0.80
N GLU A 843 -14.80 -40.69 -1.73
CA GLU A 843 -14.83 -41.33 -3.05
C GLU A 843 -13.85 -40.67 -4.03
N GLU A 844 -13.66 -39.35 -3.95
CA GLU A 844 -12.63 -38.62 -4.73
C GLU A 844 -11.21 -39.10 -4.37
N ARG A 845 -10.94 -39.37 -3.09
CA ARG A 845 -9.66 -39.93 -2.65
C ARG A 845 -9.40 -41.35 -3.17
N ALA A 846 -10.44 -42.17 -3.30
CA ALA A 846 -10.29 -43.52 -3.82
C ALA A 846 -9.95 -43.52 -5.33
N VAL A 847 -10.54 -42.58 -6.09
CA VAL A 847 -10.26 -42.40 -7.52
C VAL A 847 -8.86 -41.82 -7.74
N GLU A 848 -8.43 -40.86 -6.92
CA GLU A 848 -7.04 -40.35 -6.98
C GLU A 848 -6.01 -41.43 -6.64
N GLU A 849 -6.25 -42.28 -5.63
CA GLU A 849 -5.33 -43.37 -5.30
C GLU A 849 -5.26 -44.46 -6.39
N GLU A 850 -6.32 -44.65 -7.18
CA GLU A 850 -6.34 -45.59 -8.31
C GLU A 850 -5.57 -45.02 -9.53
N LEU A 851 -5.75 -43.74 -9.83
CA LEU A 851 -5.04 -43.03 -10.90
C LEU A 851 -3.53 -42.93 -10.63
N VAL A 852 -3.13 -42.73 -9.37
CA VAL A 852 -1.71 -42.73 -8.99
C VAL A 852 -1.09 -44.11 -9.18
N LYS A 853 -1.80 -45.20 -8.85
CA LYS A 853 -1.32 -46.58 -9.04
C LYS A 853 -1.20 -47.00 -10.50
N GLU A 854 -2.06 -46.48 -11.39
CA GLU A 854 -1.93 -46.71 -12.83
C GLU A 854 -0.73 -45.95 -13.41
N SER A 855 -0.51 -44.70 -12.99
CA SER A 855 0.65 -43.91 -13.42
C SER A 855 2.00 -44.51 -12.98
N GLU A 856 2.08 -45.06 -11.78
CA GLU A 856 3.30 -45.72 -11.29
C GLU A 856 3.60 -47.02 -12.05
N LYS A 857 2.58 -47.76 -12.50
CA LYS A 857 2.78 -48.95 -13.34
C LYS A 857 3.33 -48.61 -14.73
N GLU A 858 2.80 -47.56 -15.36
CA GLU A 858 3.27 -47.08 -16.67
C GLU A 858 4.71 -46.57 -16.63
N ILE A 859 5.11 -45.91 -15.54
CA ILE A 859 6.48 -45.42 -15.34
C ILE A 859 7.45 -46.59 -15.13
N VAL A 860 7.04 -47.63 -14.40
CA VAL A 860 7.88 -48.81 -14.14
C VAL A 860 8.01 -49.72 -15.38
N GLU A 861 6.99 -49.82 -16.23
CA GLU A 861 7.09 -50.54 -17.51
C GLU A 861 7.97 -49.80 -18.52
N ASN A 862 7.80 -48.47 -18.66
CA ASN A 862 8.66 -47.64 -19.51
C ASN A 862 10.14 -47.66 -19.07
N TRP A 863 10.42 -47.81 -17.77
CA TRP A 863 11.79 -47.91 -17.26
C TRP A 863 12.42 -49.29 -17.52
N LYS A 864 11.62 -50.36 -17.66
CA LYS A 864 12.08 -51.71 -17.99
C LYS A 864 12.35 -51.90 -19.49
N GLU A 865 11.61 -51.21 -20.36
CA GLU A 865 11.87 -51.23 -21.81
C GLU A 865 13.12 -50.44 -22.21
N LYS A 866 13.47 -49.36 -21.49
CA LYS A 866 14.73 -48.63 -21.70
C LYS A 866 16.00 -49.33 -21.18
N LYS A 867 15.87 -50.50 -20.54
CA LYS A 867 16.99 -51.30 -19.99
C LYS A 867 17.15 -52.68 -20.66
N ARG A 868 16.37 -52.99 -21.69
CA ARG A 868 16.59 -54.09 -22.64
C ARG A 868 17.15 -53.54 -23.94
#